data_AF-A0A401Q495-F1
#
_entry.id   AF-A0A401Q495-F1
#
_cell.length_a   1.000
_cell.length_b   1.000
_cell.length_c   1.000
_cell.angle_alpha   90.00
_cell.angle_beta   90.00
_cell.angle_gamma   90.00
#
_symmetry.space_group_name_H-M   'P 1'
#
loop_
_entity.id
_entity.type
_entity.pdbx_description
1 polymer ?
#
loop_
_entity_poly.entity_id
_entity_poly.type
_entity_poly.pdbx_seq_one_letter_code
_entity_poly.pdbx_strand_id
1 'polypeptide(L)'
;DLQDELGREKLRTQQEMQTLIEEQQQQLNQYESAAGQCVTELQKAQVQVHGLQGRIQETESANKMLQENLREMESELRAMRYTAQKQDRTQLELKDALENKEKEVEEVNHVIDGQNETQAKLREILHRSQLENLKLCASCQSINGQAVTPHAQQQAELLELQSTSFSNRLELQRRQRLIRQKEYEVTKARRRKELIESELEEMHQQKEATIKHNQDLRNTLQQVRQEFLEKEQHYQALEREHQRETHVQGENIQCLKERLQDKEHFLQQYIELFECQQNEEQSGEERDTLVDKLRERIKERDKALEHAIDDKFSTLEEKESEIQQLHLALREKERDLERFRCIFSNNEETINSLESHMKGKDLELEQITMAYKNLQWLKQEVEEKHAHSLKEKDTVSSQLQAALHNSNKEVEDLTVVLMNKVSTGSDEVMEQLRLRLQVKEQMLQEVLTDRSILTADHEQEVAELLQTINSHDQQMKNAAERLMHTLAEKNHELQTLRHQLVEKDRAAANFTKQNVSSLEMPTEITRLQELLQEKDRIIHELVQDGQSKNESSLQPEKMEASEPNDDQQNVNEKEALTAIDGDDAMTDSEEDDIRQVELEQLKEELQLVLRKEKESRLELTALQSVLSNQEREIQRQIVEIETLSSNIRVKEDCIKDLQMQLVQPCEFPEVERLTQELLVLREQVAKMEPPTPRNVGKKHHQLICALEDQVQEQSRLSEALRSERQLYISLVKFHNQTDSSSKEEMLQAELLAAQALRRQLEENLRRSQEQIVRLERESEMPADSGGGGMDRLGSLQEHVASLAEGSCAQAT
;
A
#
# COMPACT_ATOMS: atom_id res chain seq x y z
N ASP A 1 -12.41 -103.54 -48.68
CA ASP A 1 -13.61 -102.99 -48.02
C ASP A 1 -13.27 -102.30 -46.70
N LEU A 2 -12.85 -103.02 -45.63
CA LEU A 2 -12.54 -102.40 -44.32
C LEU A 2 -11.41 -101.34 -44.31
N GLN A 3 -10.32 -101.53 -45.07
CA GLN A 3 -9.22 -100.54 -45.13
C GLN A 3 -9.63 -99.24 -45.85
N ASP A 4 -10.48 -99.32 -46.87
CA ASP A 4 -10.98 -98.14 -47.58
C ASP A 4 -12.03 -97.40 -46.76
N GLU A 5 -12.81 -98.09 -45.93
CA GLU A 5 -13.70 -97.47 -44.94
C GLU A 5 -12.91 -96.73 -43.86
N LEU A 6 -11.86 -97.35 -43.30
CA LEU A 6 -10.99 -96.71 -42.30
C LEU A 6 -10.27 -95.48 -42.87
N GLY A 7 -9.79 -95.55 -44.12
CA GLY A 7 -9.17 -94.40 -44.79
C GLY A 7 -10.15 -93.25 -45.04
N ARG A 8 -11.40 -93.56 -45.43
CA ARG A 8 -12.46 -92.57 -45.60
C ARG A 8 -12.93 -91.96 -44.28
N GLU A 9 -12.93 -92.73 -43.19
CA GLU A 9 -13.28 -92.23 -41.86
C GLU A 9 -12.16 -91.35 -41.27
N LYS A 10 -10.89 -91.71 -41.50
CA LYS A 10 -9.73 -90.88 -41.12
C LYS A 10 -9.69 -89.54 -41.87
N LEU A 11 -10.04 -89.55 -43.16
CA LEU A 11 -10.16 -88.33 -43.95
C LEU A 11 -11.32 -87.45 -43.48
N ARG A 12 -12.46 -88.06 -43.12
CA ARG A 12 -13.61 -87.36 -42.55
C ARG A 12 -13.29 -86.70 -41.21
N THR A 13 -12.69 -87.45 -40.29
CA THR A 13 -12.27 -86.91 -38.98
C THR A 13 -11.21 -85.82 -39.11
N GLN A 14 -10.29 -85.95 -40.07
CA GLN A 14 -9.31 -84.89 -40.37
C GLN A 14 -9.98 -83.63 -40.95
N GLN A 15 -10.97 -83.79 -41.84
CA GLN A 15 -11.76 -82.66 -42.35
C GLN A 15 -12.61 -82.01 -41.25
N GLU A 16 -13.25 -82.80 -40.38
CA GLU A 16 -14.02 -82.31 -39.24
C GLU A 16 -13.15 -81.53 -38.24
N MET A 17 -11.93 -82.02 -37.98
CA MET A 17 -10.96 -81.32 -37.14
C MET A 17 -10.48 -80.02 -37.79
N GLN A 18 -10.26 -80.00 -39.11
CA GLN A 18 -9.88 -78.80 -39.85
C GLN A 18 -10.99 -77.74 -39.81
N THR A 19 -12.25 -78.15 -40.03
CA THR A 19 -13.41 -77.25 -39.95
C THR A 19 -13.60 -76.71 -38.53
N LEU A 20 -13.37 -77.52 -37.50
CA LEU A 20 -13.47 -77.09 -36.11
C LEU A 20 -12.40 -76.03 -35.76
N ILE A 21 -11.17 -76.21 -36.26
CA ILE A 21 -10.08 -75.23 -36.07
C ILE A 21 -10.41 -73.92 -36.79
N GLU A 22 -10.92 -73.98 -38.02
CA GLU A 22 -11.34 -72.79 -38.77
C GLU A 22 -12.47 -72.03 -38.08
N GLU A 23 -13.47 -72.76 -37.55
CA GLU A 23 -14.56 -72.17 -36.75
C GLU A 23 -14.05 -71.53 -35.46
N GLN A 24 -13.13 -72.18 -34.75
CA GLN A 24 -12.50 -71.62 -33.54
C GLN A 24 -11.67 -70.37 -33.87
N GLN A 25 -10.92 -70.38 -34.97
CA GLN A 25 -10.13 -69.22 -35.40
C GLN A 25 -11.03 -68.04 -35.79
N GLN A 26 -12.15 -68.33 -36.47
CA GLN A 26 -13.11 -67.31 -36.86
C GLN A 26 -13.84 -66.71 -35.66
N GLN A 27 -14.18 -67.53 -34.66
CA GLN A 27 -14.71 -67.06 -33.37
C GLN A 27 -13.68 -66.19 -32.63
N LEU A 28 -12.40 -66.61 -32.59
CA LEU A 28 -11.34 -65.85 -31.95
C LEU A 28 -11.20 -64.46 -32.59
N ASN A 29 -11.16 -64.38 -33.92
CA ASN A 29 -11.10 -63.12 -34.65
C ASN A 29 -12.32 -62.21 -34.39
N GLN A 30 -13.51 -62.79 -34.21
CA GLN A 30 -14.71 -62.03 -33.83
C GLN A 30 -14.59 -61.47 -32.41
N TYR A 31 -14.08 -62.26 -31.46
CA TYR A 31 -13.84 -61.79 -30.09
C TYR A 31 -12.75 -60.71 -30.05
N GLU A 32 -11.67 -60.85 -30.81
CA GLU A 32 -10.62 -59.84 -30.92
C GLU A 32 -11.15 -58.52 -31.51
N SER A 33 -11.97 -58.60 -32.55
CA SER A 33 -12.58 -57.41 -33.17
C SER A 33 -13.58 -56.73 -32.22
N ALA A 34 -14.41 -57.51 -31.51
CA ALA A 34 -15.34 -56.99 -30.52
C ALA A 34 -14.62 -56.36 -29.31
N ALA A 35 -13.52 -56.97 -28.86
CA ALA A 35 -12.68 -56.43 -27.80
C ALA A 35 -12.01 -55.11 -28.23
N GLY A 36 -11.48 -55.05 -29.46
CA GLY A 36 -10.93 -53.83 -30.05
C GLY A 36 -11.95 -52.69 -30.12
N GLN A 37 -13.19 -52.98 -30.54
CA GLN A 37 -14.28 -52.01 -30.55
C GLN A 37 -14.61 -51.50 -29.13
N CYS A 38 -14.68 -52.40 -28.14
CA CYS A 38 -14.91 -52.01 -26.75
C CYS A 38 -13.81 -51.08 -26.22
N VAL A 39 -12.54 -51.35 -26.55
CA VAL A 39 -11.41 -50.48 -26.16
C VAL A 39 -11.55 -49.10 -26.82
N THR A 40 -11.89 -49.04 -28.11
CA THR A 40 -12.06 -47.75 -28.80
C THR A 40 -13.22 -46.93 -28.25
N GLU A 41 -14.35 -47.56 -27.91
CA GLU A 41 -15.49 -46.87 -27.31
C GLU A 41 -15.18 -46.42 -25.87
N LEU A 42 -14.41 -47.22 -25.11
CA LEU A 42 -13.91 -46.82 -23.80
C LEU A 42 -12.99 -45.60 -23.91
N GLN A 43 -12.07 -45.58 -24.88
CA GLN A 43 -11.17 -44.45 -25.12
C GLN A 43 -11.96 -43.18 -25.47
N LYS A 44 -12.97 -43.28 -26.34
CA LYS A 44 -13.86 -42.15 -26.69
C LYS A 44 -14.63 -41.64 -25.48
N ALA A 45 -15.18 -42.54 -24.66
CA ALA A 45 -15.88 -42.18 -23.44
C ALA A 45 -14.93 -41.51 -22.43
N GLN A 46 -13.70 -41.99 -22.29
CA GLN A 46 -12.68 -41.37 -21.45
C GLN A 46 -12.35 -39.95 -21.89
N VAL A 47 -12.16 -39.71 -23.19
CA VAL A 47 -11.90 -38.35 -23.72
C VAL A 47 -13.10 -37.43 -23.49
N GLN A 48 -14.34 -37.90 -23.66
CA GLN A 48 -15.54 -37.12 -23.34
C GLN A 48 -15.63 -36.75 -21.86
N VAL A 49 -15.33 -37.70 -20.96
CA VAL A 49 -15.34 -37.45 -19.51
C VAL A 49 -14.29 -36.41 -19.13
N HIS A 50 -13.07 -36.51 -19.68
CA HIS A 50 -12.03 -35.51 -19.44
C HIS A 50 -12.43 -34.12 -19.96
N GLY A 51 -13.05 -34.05 -21.15
CA GLY A 51 -13.56 -32.78 -21.68
C GLY A 51 -14.68 -32.17 -20.81
N LEU A 52 -15.59 -33.00 -20.29
CA LEU A 52 -16.63 -32.53 -19.36
C LEU A 52 -16.04 -32.09 -18.02
N GLN A 53 -15.02 -32.77 -17.50
CA GLN A 53 -14.30 -32.36 -16.30
C GLN A 53 -13.62 -31.00 -16.48
N GLY A 54 -12.97 -30.76 -17.62
CA GLY A 54 -12.39 -29.45 -17.94
C GLY A 54 -13.44 -28.34 -17.97
N ARG A 55 -14.57 -28.56 -18.64
CA ARG A 55 -15.66 -27.56 -18.64
C ARG A 55 -16.26 -27.33 -17.25
N ILE A 56 -16.39 -28.37 -16.42
CA ILE A 56 -16.88 -28.22 -15.05
C ILE A 56 -15.93 -27.32 -14.27
N GLN A 57 -14.62 -27.60 -14.33
CA GLN A 57 -13.60 -26.76 -13.68
C GLN A 57 -13.62 -25.31 -14.18
N GLU A 58 -13.76 -25.09 -15.49
CA GLU A 58 -13.91 -23.76 -16.06
C GLU A 58 -15.15 -23.05 -15.50
N THR A 59 -16.30 -23.72 -15.47
CA THR A 59 -17.53 -23.13 -14.92
C THR A 59 -17.46 -22.90 -13.41
N GLU A 60 -16.80 -23.78 -12.66
CA GLU A 60 -16.57 -23.61 -11.21
C GLU A 60 -15.66 -22.40 -10.94
N SER A 61 -14.58 -22.24 -11.72
CA SER A 61 -13.70 -21.08 -11.62
C SER A 61 -14.44 -19.77 -11.95
N ALA A 62 -15.27 -19.76 -13.00
CA ALA A 62 -16.07 -18.59 -13.38
C ALA A 62 -17.13 -18.25 -12.32
N ASN A 63 -17.74 -19.27 -11.70
CA ASN A 63 -18.74 -19.06 -10.65
C ASN A 63 -18.09 -18.56 -9.35
N LYS A 64 -16.87 -19.03 -9.03
CA LYS A 64 -16.07 -18.51 -7.91
C LYS A 64 -15.76 -17.02 -8.13
N MET A 65 -15.31 -16.65 -9.32
CA MET A 65 -15.09 -15.23 -9.69
C MET A 65 -16.35 -14.37 -9.56
N LEU A 66 -17.52 -14.87 -9.99
CA LEU A 66 -18.78 -14.13 -9.85
C LEU A 66 -19.20 -13.98 -8.39
N GLN A 67 -18.95 -14.99 -7.55
CA GLN A 67 -19.22 -14.89 -6.11
C GLN A 67 -18.25 -13.92 -5.40
N GLU A 68 -17.00 -13.85 -5.85
CA GLU A 68 -16.02 -12.84 -5.42
C GLU A 68 -16.58 -11.44 -5.75
N ASN A 69 -16.88 -11.18 -7.03
CA ASN A 69 -17.42 -9.92 -7.55
C ASN A 69 -18.68 -9.45 -6.81
N LEU A 70 -19.56 -10.38 -6.43
CA LEU A 70 -20.77 -10.05 -5.69
C LEU A 70 -20.47 -9.67 -4.25
N ARG A 71 -19.56 -10.39 -3.58
CA ARG A 71 -19.04 -10.00 -2.24
C ARG A 71 -18.31 -8.65 -2.30
N GLU A 72 -17.65 -8.36 -3.41
CA GLU A 72 -17.00 -7.08 -3.66
C GLU A 72 -17.96 -5.93 -3.63
N MET A 73 -18.94 -5.98 -4.52
CA MET A 73 -19.98 -4.98 -4.64
C MET A 73 -20.77 -4.79 -3.34
N GLU A 74 -21.00 -5.84 -2.56
CA GLU A 74 -21.67 -5.74 -1.26
C GLU A 74 -20.85 -5.00 -0.20
N SER A 75 -19.54 -5.20 -0.18
CA SER A 75 -18.64 -4.48 0.72
C SER A 75 -18.46 -3.03 0.31
N GLU A 76 -18.46 -2.78 -1.00
CA GLU A 76 -18.42 -1.46 -1.59
C GLU A 76 -19.64 -0.64 -1.18
N LEU A 77 -20.83 -1.20 -1.40
CA LEU A 77 -22.09 -0.61 -0.95
C LEU A 77 -22.11 -0.31 0.55
N ARG A 78 -21.49 -1.15 1.40
CA ARG A 78 -21.40 -0.89 2.84
C ARG A 78 -20.50 0.29 3.16
N ALA A 79 -19.36 0.45 2.49
CA ALA A 79 -18.50 1.60 2.73
C ALA A 79 -19.11 2.90 2.20
N MET A 80 -19.79 2.87 1.03
CA MET A 80 -20.55 4.02 0.53
C MET A 80 -21.62 4.48 1.50
N ARG A 81 -22.35 3.54 2.12
CA ARG A 81 -23.34 3.87 3.16
C ARG A 81 -22.69 4.52 4.38
N TYR A 82 -21.52 4.03 4.79
CA TYR A 82 -20.78 4.61 5.91
C TYR A 82 -20.31 6.04 5.62
N THR A 83 -19.76 6.29 4.43
CA THR A 83 -19.29 7.65 4.06
C THR A 83 -20.44 8.61 3.82
N ALA A 84 -21.56 8.16 3.25
CA ALA A 84 -22.80 8.93 3.19
C ALA A 84 -23.29 9.31 4.60
N GLN A 85 -23.31 8.35 5.53
CA GLN A 85 -23.71 8.62 6.93
C GLN A 85 -22.74 9.59 7.63
N LYS A 86 -21.44 9.53 7.34
CA LYS A 86 -20.45 10.50 7.85
C LYS A 86 -20.71 11.89 7.27
N GLN A 87 -20.99 11.99 5.97
CA GLN A 87 -21.35 13.25 5.32
C GLN A 87 -22.64 13.85 5.92
N ASP A 88 -23.67 13.04 6.15
CA ASP A 88 -24.91 13.48 6.79
C ASP A 88 -24.66 14.04 8.20
N ARG A 89 -23.78 13.41 8.98
CA ARG A 89 -23.36 13.92 10.30
C ARG A 89 -22.66 15.28 10.18
N THR A 90 -21.70 15.41 9.27
CA THR A 90 -21.02 16.69 9.06
C THR A 90 -21.97 17.79 8.54
N GLN A 91 -22.94 17.42 7.71
CA GLN A 91 -23.96 18.35 7.23
C GLN A 91 -24.86 18.82 8.38
N LEU A 92 -25.24 17.90 9.29
CA LEU A 92 -26.00 18.26 10.49
C LEU A 92 -25.19 19.18 11.41
N GLU A 93 -23.91 18.89 11.63
CA GLU A 93 -23.01 19.74 12.44
C GLU A 93 -22.83 21.15 11.85
N LEU A 94 -22.66 21.25 10.53
CA LEU A 94 -22.56 22.53 9.83
C LEU A 94 -23.89 23.30 9.86
N LYS A 95 -25.02 22.58 9.76
CA LYS A 95 -26.35 23.18 9.90
C LYS A 95 -26.56 23.75 11.31
N ASP A 96 -26.19 23.01 12.34
CA ASP A 96 -26.29 23.47 13.72
C ASP A 96 -25.33 24.65 13.99
N ALA A 97 -24.14 24.65 13.39
CA ALA A 97 -23.21 25.78 13.46
C ALA A 97 -23.77 27.03 12.77
N LEU A 98 -24.42 26.88 11.62
CA LEU A 98 -25.11 27.96 10.90
C LEU A 98 -26.26 28.52 11.75
N GLU A 99 -27.13 27.66 12.31
CA GLU A 99 -28.26 28.09 13.14
C GLU A 99 -27.78 28.85 14.39
N ASN A 100 -26.66 28.43 14.99
CA ASN A 100 -26.05 29.17 16.09
C ASN A 100 -25.52 30.54 15.65
N LYS A 101 -24.94 30.63 14.44
CA LYS A 101 -24.47 31.91 13.89
C LYS A 101 -25.61 32.85 13.54
N GLU A 102 -26.72 32.33 13.02
CA GLU A 102 -27.94 33.10 12.79
C GLU A 102 -28.50 33.66 14.11
N LYS A 103 -28.57 32.85 15.16
CA LYS A 103 -28.96 33.32 16.51
C LYS A 103 -28.02 34.40 17.05
N GLU A 104 -26.70 34.24 16.89
CA GLU A 104 -25.74 35.28 17.28
C GLU A 104 -25.97 36.60 16.50
N VAL A 105 -26.30 36.52 15.20
CA VAL A 105 -26.64 37.69 14.38
C VAL A 105 -27.95 38.34 14.84
N GLU A 106 -28.99 37.55 15.14
CA GLU A 106 -30.25 38.03 15.70
C GLU A 106 -30.05 38.74 17.05
N GLU A 107 -29.22 38.19 17.92
CA GLU A 107 -28.87 38.81 19.21
C GLU A 107 -28.12 40.13 19.02
N VAL A 108 -27.17 40.20 18.10
CA VAL A 108 -26.45 41.45 17.76
C VAL A 108 -27.42 42.50 17.22
N ASN A 109 -28.32 42.12 16.31
CA ASN A 109 -29.34 43.02 15.80
C ASN A 109 -30.26 43.52 16.92
N HIS A 110 -30.68 42.65 17.84
CA HIS A 110 -31.49 43.05 18.99
C HIS A 110 -30.75 44.02 19.92
N VAL A 111 -29.44 43.84 20.11
CA VAL A 111 -28.59 44.78 20.86
C VAL A 111 -28.50 46.12 20.15
N ILE A 112 -28.31 46.14 18.83
CA ILE A 112 -28.27 47.36 18.02
C ILE A 112 -29.60 48.11 18.12
N ASP A 113 -30.72 47.41 18.00
CA ASP A 113 -32.06 48.00 18.14
C ASP A 113 -32.28 48.57 19.54
N GLY A 114 -31.88 47.86 20.58
CA GLY A 114 -31.93 48.36 21.96
C GLY A 114 -31.04 49.59 22.16
N GLN A 115 -29.85 49.62 21.58
CA GLN A 115 -28.96 50.79 21.60
C GLN A 115 -29.60 51.98 20.87
N ASN A 116 -30.17 51.77 19.69
CA ASN A 116 -30.88 52.80 18.93
C ASN A 116 -32.07 53.36 19.71
N GLU A 117 -32.84 52.52 20.39
CA GLU A 117 -33.96 52.95 21.23
C GLU A 117 -33.49 53.76 22.45
N THR A 118 -32.40 53.34 23.10
CA THR A 118 -31.81 54.13 24.20
C THR A 118 -31.26 55.47 23.70
N GLN A 119 -30.65 55.49 22.52
CA GLN A 119 -30.17 56.72 21.89
C GLN A 119 -31.33 57.66 21.54
N ALA A 120 -32.45 57.13 21.04
CA ALA A 120 -33.66 57.90 20.77
C ALA A 120 -34.25 58.49 22.06
N LYS A 121 -34.34 57.69 23.14
CA LYS A 121 -34.78 58.16 24.46
C LYS A 121 -33.85 59.23 25.03
N LEU A 122 -32.54 59.09 24.87
CA LEU A 122 -31.58 60.12 25.28
C LEU A 122 -31.74 61.41 24.48
N ARG A 123 -31.96 61.32 23.16
CA ARG A 123 -32.28 62.50 22.33
C ARG A 123 -33.58 63.16 22.80
N GLU A 124 -34.63 62.40 23.09
CA GLU A 124 -35.89 62.93 23.64
C GLU A 124 -35.72 63.59 25.01
N ILE A 125 -35.00 62.96 25.93
CA ILE A 125 -34.72 63.52 27.27
C ILE A 125 -33.91 64.80 27.14
N LEU A 126 -32.92 64.84 26.25
CA LEU A 126 -32.10 66.02 25.99
C LEU A 126 -32.96 67.16 25.40
N HIS A 127 -33.82 66.87 24.44
CA HIS A 127 -34.80 67.84 23.91
C HIS A 127 -35.81 68.29 24.98
N ARG A 128 -36.30 67.39 25.82
CA ARG A 128 -37.25 67.68 26.90
C ARG A 128 -36.61 68.52 28.00
N SER A 129 -35.37 68.22 28.39
CA SER A 129 -34.56 69.00 29.33
C SER A 129 -34.24 70.39 28.78
N GLN A 130 -33.92 70.51 27.49
CA GLN A 130 -33.76 71.81 26.83
C GLN A 130 -35.09 72.60 26.85
N LEU A 131 -36.22 71.96 26.59
CA LEU A 131 -37.57 72.57 26.67
C LEU A 131 -37.96 72.96 28.10
N GLU A 132 -37.64 72.15 29.09
CA GLU A 132 -37.90 72.44 30.51
C GLU A 132 -36.98 73.55 31.03
N ASN A 133 -35.71 73.58 30.63
CA ASN A 133 -34.82 74.72 30.91
C ASN A 133 -35.30 76.01 30.25
N LEU A 134 -35.85 75.94 29.03
CA LEU A 134 -36.50 77.09 28.39
C LEU A 134 -37.77 77.53 29.14
N LYS A 135 -38.57 76.59 29.68
CA LYS A 135 -39.75 76.88 30.51
C LYS A 135 -39.38 77.37 31.92
N LEU A 136 -38.29 76.91 32.51
CA LEU A 136 -37.73 77.34 33.79
C LEU A 136 -37.07 78.72 33.68
N CYS A 137 -36.31 78.99 32.61
CA CYS A 137 -35.84 80.33 32.30
C CYS A 137 -37.00 81.31 32.06
N ALA A 138 -38.14 80.83 31.55
CA ALA A 138 -39.36 81.63 31.44
C ALA A 138 -40.11 81.82 32.77
N SER A 139 -39.91 80.97 33.78
CA SER A 139 -40.56 81.07 35.10
C SER A 139 -39.66 81.61 36.21
N CYS A 140 -38.34 81.69 35.99
CA CYS A 140 -37.36 82.32 36.88
C CYS A 140 -37.22 83.83 36.68
N GLN A 141 -38.04 84.45 35.81
CA GLN A 141 -38.30 85.89 35.88
C GLN A 141 -39.30 86.20 37.01
N SER A 142 -38.97 85.86 38.25
CA SER A 142 -39.54 86.51 39.43
C SER A 142 -38.70 86.22 40.68
N ILE A 143 -37.83 87.19 40.99
CA ILE A 143 -37.58 87.80 42.30
C ILE A 143 -37.61 86.89 43.56
N ASN A 144 -36.47 86.93 44.25
CA ASN A 144 -36.16 86.59 45.65
C ASN A 144 -35.75 85.14 45.95
N GLY A 145 -34.46 84.99 46.26
CA GLY A 145 -33.89 83.80 46.84
C GLY A 145 -34.28 83.63 48.30
N GLN A 146 -34.65 82.40 48.67
CA GLN A 146 -34.50 81.86 50.02
C GLN A 146 -34.74 80.33 50.03
N ALA A 147 -33.89 79.67 50.83
CA ALA A 147 -34.00 78.36 51.48
C ALA A 147 -34.59 77.16 50.70
N VAL A 148 -33.73 76.16 50.47
CA VAL A 148 -34.09 74.80 50.05
C VAL A 148 -35.13 74.23 51.02
N THR A 149 -36.31 73.92 50.52
CA THR A 149 -37.43 73.36 51.30
C THR A 149 -37.14 71.89 51.65
N PRO A 150 -37.64 71.36 52.79
CA PRO A 150 -37.48 69.94 53.17
C PRO A 150 -38.08 68.97 52.13
N HIS A 151 -39.01 69.47 51.31
CA HIS A 151 -39.53 68.74 50.16
C HIS A 151 -38.45 68.51 49.08
N ALA A 152 -37.58 69.49 48.80
CA ALA A 152 -36.47 69.34 47.86
C ALA A 152 -35.42 68.33 48.34
N GLN A 153 -35.28 68.15 49.66
CA GLN A 153 -34.32 67.21 50.26
C GLN A 153 -34.83 65.76 50.23
N GLN A 154 -36.11 65.53 50.56
CA GLN A 154 -36.75 64.21 50.37
C GLN A 154 -36.85 63.83 48.88
N GLN A 155 -37.05 64.82 48.00
CA GLN A 155 -37.01 64.62 46.55
C GLN A 155 -35.60 64.19 46.10
N ALA A 156 -34.53 64.74 46.68
CA ALA A 156 -33.16 64.37 46.36
C ALA A 156 -32.82 62.94 46.83
N GLU A 157 -33.19 62.55 48.05
CA GLU A 157 -32.96 61.18 48.57
C GLU A 157 -33.74 60.12 47.78
N LEU A 158 -34.99 60.42 47.36
CA LEU A 158 -35.78 59.50 46.55
C LEU A 158 -35.21 59.35 45.13
N LEU A 159 -34.69 60.44 44.55
CA LEU A 159 -33.96 60.40 43.28
C LEU A 159 -32.64 59.64 43.39
N GLU A 160 -31.94 59.74 44.52
CA GLU A 160 -30.72 58.99 44.79
C GLU A 160 -31.00 57.48 44.97
N LEU A 161 -32.03 57.11 45.71
CA LEU A 161 -32.50 55.72 45.82
C LEU A 161 -33.01 55.15 44.48
N GLN A 162 -33.67 55.97 43.67
CA GLN A 162 -34.10 55.58 42.33
C GLN A 162 -32.90 55.40 41.39
N SER A 163 -31.88 56.26 41.51
CA SER A 163 -30.62 56.17 40.75
C SER A 163 -29.81 54.93 41.13
N THR A 164 -29.71 54.63 42.43
CA THR A 164 -29.00 53.43 42.92
C THR A 164 -29.75 52.14 42.59
N SER A 165 -31.08 52.10 42.70
CA SER A 165 -31.87 50.95 42.26
C SER A 165 -31.76 50.70 40.75
N PHE A 166 -31.69 51.77 39.95
CA PHE A 166 -31.49 51.67 38.50
C PHE A 166 -30.08 51.15 38.17
N SER A 167 -29.06 51.66 38.87
CA SER A 167 -27.67 51.23 38.73
C SER A 167 -27.50 49.74 39.09
N ASN A 168 -28.09 49.29 40.20
CA ASN A 168 -28.09 47.88 40.60
C ASN A 168 -28.80 46.97 39.59
N ARG A 169 -29.91 47.43 38.99
CA ARG A 169 -30.61 46.67 37.93
C ARG A 169 -29.76 46.53 36.68
N LEU A 170 -29.05 47.58 36.28
CA LEU A 170 -28.10 47.54 35.18
C LEU A 170 -26.92 46.60 35.46
N GLU A 171 -26.38 46.63 36.69
CA GLU A 171 -25.31 45.71 37.08
C GLU A 171 -25.76 44.26 37.09
N LEU A 172 -26.94 43.95 37.60
CA LEU A 172 -27.49 42.58 37.58
C LEU A 172 -27.71 42.10 36.13
N GLN A 173 -28.21 42.97 35.25
CA GLN A 173 -28.36 42.68 33.83
C GLN A 173 -26.99 42.49 33.13
N ARG A 174 -25.95 43.23 33.53
CA ARG A 174 -24.57 43.02 33.04
C ARG A 174 -24.03 41.67 33.50
N ARG A 175 -24.19 41.32 34.78
CA ARG A 175 -23.77 40.02 35.32
C ARG A 175 -24.49 38.86 34.67
N GLN A 176 -25.80 38.97 34.42
CA GLN A 176 -26.58 37.93 33.77
C GLN A 176 -26.17 37.71 32.30
N ARG A 177 -25.79 38.78 31.58
CA ARG A 177 -25.18 38.66 30.25
C ARG A 177 -23.83 37.94 30.31
N LEU A 178 -22.99 38.29 31.28
CA LEU A 178 -21.70 37.63 31.47
C LEU A 178 -21.85 36.13 31.78
N ILE A 179 -22.83 35.75 32.61
CA ILE A 179 -23.11 34.33 32.92
C ILE A 179 -23.50 33.57 31.66
N ARG A 180 -24.42 34.08 30.85
CA ARG A 180 -24.81 33.43 29.58
C ARG A 180 -23.64 33.28 28.61
N GLN A 181 -22.79 34.31 28.53
CA GLN A 181 -21.56 34.25 27.74
C GLN A 181 -20.62 33.13 28.25
N LYS A 182 -20.46 33.00 29.56
CA LYS A 182 -19.63 31.94 30.16
C LYS A 182 -20.23 30.55 29.99
N GLU A 183 -21.54 30.38 30.07
CA GLU A 183 -22.22 29.11 29.79
C GLU A 183 -22.03 28.68 28.32
N TYR A 184 -22.12 29.63 27.38
CA TYR A 184 -21.80 29.37 25.98
C TYR A 184 -20.32 28.97 25.78
N GLU A 185 -19.39 29.67 26.44
CA GLU A 185 -17.96 29.31 26.38
C GLU A 185 -17.71 27.89 26.92
N VAL A 186 -18.36 27.51 28.03
CA VAL A 186 -18.24 26.17 28.63
C VAL A 186 -18.83 25.08 27.73
N THR A 187 -20.00 25.30 27.13
CA THR A 187 -20.61 24.32 26.20
C THR A 187 -19.78 24.15 24.94
N LYS A 188 -19.21 25.24 24.40
CA LYS A 188 -18.26 25.20 23.28
C LYS A 188 -16.99 24.44 23.65
N ALA A 189 -16.44 24.66 24.84
CA ALA A 189 -15.27 23.93 25.33
C ALA A 189 -15.58 22.43 25.52
N ARG A 190 -16.76 22.09 26.03
CA ARG A 190 -17.20 20.70 26.20
C ARG A 190 -17.32 19.97 24.86
N ARG A 191 -17.96 20.56 23.87
CA ARG A 191 -18.06 19.97 22.51
C ARG A 191 -16.68 19.77 21.87
N ARG A 192 -15.78 20.76 22.02
CA ARG A 192 -14.39 20.63 21.56
C ARG A 192 -13.66 19.48 22.26
N LYS A 193 -13.88 19.30 23.55
CA LYS A 193 -13.31 18.18 24.31
C LYS A 193 -13.84 16.83 23.79
N GLU A 194 -15.14 16.70 23.60
CA GLU A 194 -15.79 15.47 23.09
C GLU A 194 -15.28 15.11 21.68
N LEU A 195 -15.07 16.10 20.81
CA LEU A 195 -14.47 15.89 19.49
C LEU A 195 -13.03 15.37 19.59
N ILE A 196 -12.20 16.00 20.43
CA ILE A 196 -10.81 15.56 20.64
C ILE A 196 -10.75 14.15 21.25
N GLU A 197 -11.66 13.83 22.18
CA GLU A 197 -11.76 12.48 22.76
C GLU A 197 -12.11 11.44 21.68
N SER A 198 -13.08 11.74 20.80
CA SER A 198 -13.43 10.86 19.67
C SER A 198 -12.28 10.69 18.67
N GLU A 199 -11.58 11.77 18.32
CA GLU A 199 -10.42 11.72 17.44
C GLU A 199 -9.29 10.88 18.05
N LEU A 200 -9.07 10.98 19.36
CA LEU A 200 -8.07 10.18 20.06
C LEU A 200 -8.44 8.69 20.07
N GLU A 201 -9.71 8.37 20.30
CA GLU A 201 -10.22 6.98 20.21
C GLU A 201 -10.06 6.40 18.80
N GLU A 202 -10.37 7.15 17.75
CA GLU A 202 -10.18 6.74 16.35
C GLU A 202 -8.68 6.51 16.04
N MET A 203 -7.82 7.44 16.45
CA MET A 203 -6.36 7.30 16.28
C MET A 203 -5.81 6.10 17.05
N HIS A 204 -6.36 5.79 18.23
CA HIS A 204 -5.97 4.62 19.00
C HIS A 204 -6.35 3.32 18.26
N GLN A 205 -7.59 3.23 17.78
CA GLN A 205 -8.05 2.08 16.99
C GLN A 205 -7.22 1.89 15.71
N GLN A 206 -6.87 2.99 15.02
CA GLN A 206 -6.02 2.93 13.84
C GLN A 206 -4.61 2.43 14.18
N LYS A 207 -4.03 2.89 15.29
CA LYS A 207 -2.73 2.40 15.78
C LYS A 207 -2.77 0.92 16.10
N GLU A 208 -3.82 0.45 16.77
CA GLU A 208 -4.01 -0.98 17.07
C GLU A 208 -4.15 -1.82 15.81
N ALA A 209 -4.93 -1.36 14.83
CA ALA A 209 -5.05 -2.03 13.53
C ALA A 209 -3.70 -2.11 12.81
N THR A 210 -2.91 -1.03 12.85
CA THR A 210 -1.57 -0.99 12.26
C THR A 210 -0.61 -1.96 12.95
N ILE A 211 -0.67 -2.07 14.28
CA ILE A 211 0.16 -3.03 15.04
C ILE A 211 -0.22 -4.47 14.69
N LYS A 212 -1.53 -4.77 14.61
CA LYS A 212 -2.01 -6.11 14.20
C LYS A 212 -1.52 -6.46 12.80
N HIS A 213 -1.67 -5.56 11.82
CA HIS A 213 -1.17 -5.79 10.47
C HIS A 213 0.35 -6.03 10.41
N ASN A 214 1.13 -5.27 11.18
CA ASN A 214 2.57 -5.50 11.28
C ASN A 214 2.91 -6.85 11.92
N GLN A 215 2.12 -7.29 12.88
CA GLN A 215 2.30 -8.61 13.50
C GLN A 215 1.97 -9.73 12.50
N ASP A 216 0.90 -9.59 11.73
CA ASP A 216 0.51 -10.55 10.70
C ASP A 216 1.59 -10.64 9.61
N LEU A 217 2.16 -9.51 9.18
CA LEU A 217 3.27 -9.47 8.23
C LEU A 217 4.53 -10.18 8.76
N ARG A 218 4.83 -10.05 10.06
CA ARG A 218 5.94 -10.80 10.68
C ARG A 218 5.67 -12.30 10.70
N ASN A 219 4.43 -12.68 10.99
CA ASN A 219 4.02 -14.09 11.02
C ASN A 219 4.09 -14.70 9.61
N THR A 220 3.61 -14.02 8.57
CA THR A 220 3.70 -14.50 7.18
C THR A 220 5.15 -14.59 6.72
N LEU A 221 5.99 -13.61 7.04
CA LEU A 221 7.44 -13.68 6.75
C LEU A 221 8.12 -14.86 7.45
N GLN A 222 7.75 -15.15 8.69
CA GLN A 222 8.28 -16.32 9.41
C GLN A 222 7.81 -17.63 8.78
N GLN A 223 6.53 -17.71 8.38
CA GLN A 223 5.97 -18.87 7.71
C GLN A 223 6.67 -19.14 6.37
N VAL A 224 6.84 -18.12 5.52
CA VAL A 224 7.54 -18.26 4.23
C VAL A 224 8.98 -18.72 4.41
N ARG A 225 9.67 -18.20 5.45
CA ARG A 225 11.03 -18.66 5.79
C ARG A 225 11.06 -20.13 6.21
N GLN A 226 10.06 -20.58 6.97
CA GLN A 226 9.97 -21.98 7.39
C GLN A 226 9.66 -22.89 6.19
N GLU A 227 8.72 -22.53 5.32
CA GLU A 227 8.40 -23.28 4.11
C GLU A 227 9.59 -23.39 3.16
N PHE A 228 10.39 -22.32 3.05
CA PHE A 228 11.63 -22.34 2.29
C PHE A 228 12.63 -23.36 2.87
N LEU A 229 12.82 -23.35 4.20
CA LEU A 229 13.71 -24.30 4.88
C LEU A 229 13.23 -25.76 4.72
N GLU A 230 11.92 -25.99 4.82
CA GLU A 230 11.33 -27.32 4.62
C GLU A 230 11.52 -27.81 3.17
N LYS A 231 11.35 -26.94 2.17
CA LYS A 231 11.63 -27.26 0.77
C LYS A 231 13.11 -27.57 0.55
N GLU A 232 14.02 -26.79 1.13
CA GLU A 232 15.46 -27.02 1.02
C GLU A 232 15.83 -28.39 1.61
N GLN A 233 15.30 -28.74 2.78
CA GLN A 233 15.50 -30.06 3.40
C GLN A 233 14.91 -31.18 2.55
N HIS A 234 13.76 -30.97 1.92
CA HIS A 234 13.13 -31.93 1.03
C HIS A 234 13.99 -32.20 -0.22
N TYR A 235 14.51 -31.15 -0.86
CA TYR A 235 15.42 -31.31 -2.01
C TYR A 235 16.71 -32.04 -1.62
N GLN A 236 17.31 -31.71 -0.47
CA GLN A 236 18.47 -32.44 0.04
C GLN A 236 18.16 -33.91 0.33
N ALA A 237 16.94 -34.24 0.76
CA ALA A 237 16.52 -35.61 0.99
C ALA A 237 16.36 -36.40 -0.31
N LEU A 238 15.72 -35.79 -1.31
CA LEU A 238 15.56 -36.37 -2.63
C LEU A 238 16.91 -36.58 -3.33
N GLU A 239 17.82 -35.62 -3.21
CA GLU A 239 19.18 -35.76 -3.74
C GLU A 239 19.92 -36.93 -3.09
N ARG A 240 19.81 -37.09 -1.77
CA ARG A 240 20.38 -38.24 -1.03
C ARG A 240 19.75 -39.57 -1.47
N GLU A 241 18.45 -39.61 -1.73
CA GLU A 241 17.79 -40.81 -2.23
C GLU A 241 18.29 -41.18 -3.62
N HIS A 242 18.38 -40.21 -4.52
CA HIS A 242 18.86 -40.45 -5.88
C HIS A 242 20.33 -40.90 -5.91
N GLN A 243 21.17 -40.36 -5.02
CA GLN A 243 22.53 -40.84 -4.80
C GLN A 243 22.57 -42.30 -4.30
N ARG A 244 21.62 -42.72 -3.44
CA ARG A 244 21.53 -44.12 -3.01
C ARG A 244 21.04 -45.03 -4.13
N GLU A 245 20.02 -44.63 -4.89
CA GLU A 245 19.50 -45.40 -6.02
C GLU A 245 20.59 -45.66 -7.07
N THR A 246 21.33 -44.61 -7.43
CA THR A 246 22.45 -44.74 -8.37
C THR A 246 23.56 -45.65 -7.84
N HIS A 247 23.82 -45.61 -6.53
CA HIS A 247 24.76 -46.53 -5.89
C HIS A 247 24.30 -47.99 -5.97
N VAL A 248 23.06 -48.27 -5.56
CA VAL A 248 22.45 -49.62 -5.59
C VAL A 248 22.37 -50.16 -7.03
N GLN A 249 22.03 -49.31 -8.01
CA GLN A 249 22.08 -49.70 -9.42
C GLN A 249 23.50 -50.07 -9.84
N GLY A 250 24.51 -49.33 -9.39
CA GLY A 250 25.92 -49.66 -9.59
C GLY A 250 26.31 -51.02 -9.01
N GLU A 251 25.88 -51.32 -7.78
CA GLU A 251 26.11 -52.62 -7.12
C GLU A 251 25.41 -53.77 -7.86
N ASN A 252 24.14 -53.59 -8.25
CA ASN A 252 23.40 -54.58 -9.03
C ASN A 252 24.06 -54.90 -10.37
N ILE A 253 24.54 -53.87 -11.08
CA ILE A 253 25.30 -54.06 -12.32
C ILE A 253 26.58 -54.87 -12.05
N GLN A 254 27.26 -54.63 -10.93
CA GLN A 254 28.46 -55.37 -10.55
C GLN A 254 28.15 -56.84 -10.25
N CYS A 255 27.12 -57.13 -9.43
CA CYS A 255 26.70 -58.51 -9.14
C CYS A 255 26.26 -59.26 -10.40
N LEU A 256 25.55 -58.59 -11.33
CA LEU A 256 25.15 -59.20 -12.61
C LEU A 256 26.36 -59.55 -13.47
N LYS A 257 27.41 -58.72 -13.48
CA LYS A 257 28.67 -59.03 -14.18
C LYS A 257 29.33 -60.27 -13.60
N GLU A 258 29.41 -60.38 -12.28
CA GLU A 258 30.01 -61.54 -11.59
C GLU A 258 29.21 -62.83 -11.88
N ARG A 259 27.87 -62.78 -11.78
CA ARG A 259 27.02 -63.94 -12.06
C ARG A 259 27.02 -64.36 -13.53
N LEU A 260 27.24 -63.41 -14.45
CA LEU A 260 27.46 -63.71 -15.86
C LEU A 260 28.78 -64.45 -16.07
N GLN A 261 29.87 -63.98 -15.45
CA GLN A 261 31.18 -64.65 -15.49
C GLN A 261 31.10 -66.09 -14.94
N ASP A 262 30.36 -66.32 -13.85
CA ASP A 262 30.14 -67.67 -13.31
C ASP A 262 29.42 -68.58 -14.30
N LYS A 263 28.38 -68.08 -14.99
CA LYS A 263 27.66 -68.86 -16.01
C LYS A 263 28.54 -69.20 -17.21
N GLU A 264 29.37 -68.26 -17.65
CA GLU A 264 30.37 -68.50 -18.70
C GLU A 264 31.34 -69.61 -18.28
N HIS A 265 31.81 -69.58 -17.02
CA HIS A 265 32.67 -70.63 -16.47
C HIS A 265 31.98 -72.01 -16.39
N PHE A 266 30.71 -72.08 -15.97
CA PHE A 266 29.96 -73.34 -15.98
C PHE A 266 29.72 -73.89 -17.38
N LEU A 267 29.40 -73.03 -18.34
CA LEU A 267 29.25 -73.43 -19.75
C LEU A 267 30.55 -74.06 -20.28
N GLN A 268 31.70 -73.48 -19.91
CA GLN A 268 33.02 -74.03 -20.24
C GLN A 268 33.19 -75.47 -19.73
N GLN A 269 32.82 -75.72 -18.46
CA GLN A 269 32.90 -77.07 -17.86
C GLN A 269 31.92 -78.07 -18.50
N TYR A 270 30.73 -77.62 -18.90
CA TYR A 270 29.78 -78.48 -19.61
C TYR A 270 30.34 -78.92 -20.96
N ILE A 271 31.03 -78.03 -21.67
CA ILE A 271 31.70 -78.35 -22.93
C ILE A 271 32.77 -79.42 -22.67
N GLU A 272 33.63 -79.24 -21.66
CA GLU A 272 34.65 -80.23 -21.28
C GLU A 272 34.07 -81.60 -20.92
N LEU A 273 32.93 -81.64 -20.20
CA LEU A 273 32.24 -82.90 -19.87
C LEU A 273 31.61 -83.55 -21.11
N PHE A 274 31.06 -82.76 -22.03
CA PHE A 274 30.56 -83.26 -23.31
C PHE A 274 31.69 -83.83 -24.18
N GLU A 275 32.88 -83.23 -24.15
CA GLU A 275 34.08 -83.75 -24.82
C GLU A 275 34.54 -85.08 -24.20
N CYS A 276 34.48 -85.21 -22.87
CA CYS A 276 34.80 -86.47 -22.17
C CYS A 276 33.85 -87.62 -22.50
N GLN A 277 32.58 -87.32 -22.79
CA GLN A 277 31.54 -88.33 -23.06
C GLN A 277 31.59 -88.89 -24.50
N GLN A 278 32.23 -88.17 -25.44
CA GLN A 278 32.38 -88.59 -26.84
C GLN A 278 33.52 -89.61 -27.05
N ASN A 279 34.39 -89.84 -26.05
CA ASN A 279 35.44 -90.86 -26.12
C ASN A 279 34.87 -92.24 -25.74
N GLU A 280 34.49 -93.05 -26.73
CA GLU A 280 33.72 -94.30 -26.59
C GLU A 280 34.46 -95.51 -25.94
N GLU A 281 35.75 -95.41 -25.61
CA GLU A 281 36.49 -96.48 -24.92
C GLU A 281 36.59 -96.20 -23.42
N GLN A 282 35.55 -96.52 -22.64
CA GLN A 282 35.58 -96.33 -21.17
C GLN A 282 35.40 -97.63 -20.37
N SER A 283 36.39 -97.91 -19.52
CA SER A 283 36.49 -99.00 -18.55
C SER A 283 35.52 -98.85 -17.37
N GLY A 284 35.38 -99.87 -16.53
CA GLY A 284 34.45 -99.86 -15.38
C GLY A 284 34.71 -98.72 -14.38
N GLU A 285 35.96 -98.28 -14.23
CA GLU A 285 36.35 -97.15 -13.35
C GLU A 285 35.85 -95.80 -13.89
N GLU A 286 35.72 -95.65 -15.21
CA GLU A 286 35.17 -94.44 -15.85
C GLU A 286 33.63 -94.36 -15.73
N ARG A 287 32.94 -95.50 -15.60
CA ARG A 287 31.51 -95.51 -15.24
C ARG A 287 31.27 -95.20 -13.77
N ASP A 288 32.10 -95.70 -12.86
CA ASP A 288 31.97 -95.38 -11.43
C ASP A 288 32.29 -93.89 -11.18
N THR A 289 33.29 -93.32 -11.86
CA THR A 289 33.52 -91.87 -11.80
C THR A 289 32.36 -91.06 -12.40
N LEU A 290 31.66 -91.55 -13.43
CA LEU A 290 30.44 -90.91 -13.93
C LEU A 290 29.29 -90.98 -12.91
N VAL A 291 29.14 -92.10 -12.20
CA VAL A 291 28.13 -92.25 -11.13
C VAL A 291 28.44 -91.35 -9.95
N ASP A 292 29.70 -91.22 -9.55
CA ASP A 292 30.11 -90.28 -8.51
C ASP A 292 29.85 -88.83 -8.94
N LYS A 293 30.13 -88.48 -10.21
CA LYS A 293 29.75 -87.17 -10.79
C LYS A 293 28.24 -86.93 -10.77
N LEU A 294 27.41 -87.96 -10.99
CA LEU A 294 25.95 -87.84 -10.89
C LEU A 294 25.49 -87.65 -9.43
N ARG A 295 26.12 -88.32 -8.47
CA ARG A 295 25.83 -88.12 -7.03
C ARG A 295 26.25 -86.72 -6.57
N GLU A 296 27.40 -86.22 -7.01
CA GLU A 296 27.83 -84.84 -6.76
C GLU A 296 26.82 -83.86 -7.37
N ARG A 297 26.35 -84.08 -8.59
CA ARG A 297 25.31 -83.27 -9.23
C ARG A 297 24.00 -83.21 -8.44
N ILE A 298 23.56 -84.33 -7.86
CA ILE A 298 22.35 -84.34 -7.03
C ILE A 298 22.57 -83.50 -5.76
N LYS A 299 23.73 -83.64 -5.11
CA LYS A 299 24.10 -82.80 -3.96
C LYS A 299 24.18 -81.32 -4.33
N GLU A 300 24.75 -80.99 -5.48
CA GLU A 300 24.81 -79.62 -6.00
C GLU A 300 23.42 -79.06 -6.28
N ARG A 301 22.52 -79.87 -6.87
CA ARG A 301 21.13 -79.49 -7.09
C ARG A 301 20.38 -79.22 -5.79
N ASP A 302 20.57 -80.07 -4.78
CA ASP A 302 19.89 -79.90 -3.49
C ASP A 302 20.41 -78.64 -2.76
N LYS A 303 21.73 -78.37 -2.81
CA LYS A 303 22.30 -77.10 -2.33
C LYS A 303 21.78 -75.88 -3.11
N ALA A 304 21.66 -76.00 -4.43
CA ALA A 304 21.12 -74.93 -5.26
C ALA A 304 19.63 -74.66 -4.96
N LEU A 305 18.87 -75.69 -4.58
CA LEU A 305 17.48 -75.54 -4.15
C LEU A 305 17.37 -74.87 -2.78
N GLU A 306 18.21 -75.23 -1.80
CA GLU A 306 18.28 -74.52 -0.52
C GLU A 306 18.62 -73.04 -0.73
N HIS A 307 19.67 -72.74 -1.49
CA HIS A 307 20.02 -71.36 -1.82
C HIS A 307 18.88 -70.63 -2.56
N ALA A 308 18.17 -71.28 -3.48
CA ALA A 308 17.03 -70.65 -4.16
C ALA A 308 15.82 -70.39 -3.24
N ILE A 309 15.65 -71.18 -2.18
CA ILE A 309 14.61 -70.96 -1.16
C ILE A 309 15.02 -69.81 -0.25
N ASP A 310 16.27 -69.80 0.24
CA ASP A 310 16.80 -68.72 1.06
C ASP A 310 16.78 -67.38 0.31
N ASP A 311 17.16 -67.37 -0.97
CA ASP A 311 17.06 -66.20 -1.86
C ASP A 311 15.60 -65.72 -1.98
N LYS A 312 14.62 -66.64 -2.04
CA LYS A 312 13.19 -66.29 -2.08
C LYS A 312 12.68 -65.70 -0.76
N PHE A 313 13.19 -66.15 0.37
CA PHE A 313 12.85 -65.57 1.67
C PHE A 313 13.51 -64.20 1.85
N SER A 314 14.78 -64.04 1.50
CA SER A 314 15.47 -62.74 1.53
C SER A 314 14.75 -61.72 0.66
N THR A 315 14.36 -62.09 -0.57
CA THR A 315 13.61 -61.19 -1.45
C THR A 315 12.21 -60.85 -0.92
N LEU A 316 11.56 -61.76 -0.20
CA LEU A 316 10.28 -61.47 0.48
C LEU A 316 10.45 -60.49 1.64
N GLU A 317 11.48 -60.68 2.47
CA GLU A 317 11.80 -59.76 3.59
C GLU A 317 12.15 -58.36 3.07
N GLU A 318 12.91 -58.27 1.98
CA GLU A 318 13.17 -57.00 1.28
C GLU A 318 11.87 -56.34 0.82
N LYS A 319 10.95 -57.09 0.21
CA LYS A 319 9.65 -56.57 -0.22
C LYS A 319 8.77 -56.11 0.95
N GLU A 320 8.80 -56.83 2.08
CA GLU A 320 8.06 -56.43 3.28
C GLU A 320 8.66 -55.18 3.92
N SER A 321 9.99 -55.04 3.90
CA SER A 321 10.67 -53.81 4.32
C SER A 321 10.34 -52.63 3.40
N GLU A 322 10.24 -52.86 2.08
CA GLU A 322 9.84 -51.86 1.08
C GLU A 322 8.39 -51.41 1.33
N ILE A 323 7.47 -52.32 1.62
CA ILE A 323 6.08 -51.99 1.98
C ILE A 323 6.03 -51.15 3.26
N GLN A 324 6.83 -51.46 4.27
CA GLN A 324 6.90 -50.68 5.49
C GLN A 324 7.44 -49.26 5.23
N GLN A 325 8.47 -49.14 4.40
CA GLN A 325 9.02 -47.84 3.97
C GLN A 325 7.97 -47.03 3.18
N LEU A 326 7.26 -47.66 2.24
CA LEU A 326 6.19 -47.02 1.48
C LEU A 326 5.07 -46.51 2.38
N HIS A 327 4.65 -47.28 3.39
CA HIS A 327 3.65 -46.81 4.36
C HIS A 327 4.12 -45.60 5.17
N LEU A 328 5.41 -45.53 5.54
CA LEU A 328 5.97 -44.37 6.24
C LEU A 328 6.00 -43.14 5.31
N ALA A 329 6.45 -43.31 4.07
CA ALA A 329 6.46 -42.26 3.06
C ALA A 329 5.05 -41.73 2.77
N LEU A 330 4.05 -42.61 2.70
CA LEU A 330 2.65 -42.22 2.51
C LEU A 330 2.14 -41.34 3.65
N ARG A 331 2.43 -41.71 4.91
CA ARG A 331 2.07 -40.87 6.08
C ARG A 331 2.80 -39.53 6.07
N GLU A 332 4.03 -39.47 5.60
CA GLU A 332 4.74 -38.20 5.44
C GLU A 332 4.07 -37.33 4.38
N LYS A 333 3.71 -37.91 3.23
CA LYS A 333 2.93 -37.20 2.19
C LYS A 333 1.57 -36.73 2.68
N GLU A 334 0.87 -37.50 3.50
CA GLU A 334 -0.38 -37.06 4.13
C GLU A 334 -0.17 -35.84 5.04
N ARG A 335 0.93 -35.80 5.80
CA ARG A 335 1.28 -34.62 6.61
C ARG A 335 1.67 -33.42 5.75
N ASP A 336 2.41 -33.64 4.67
CA ASP A 336 2.77 -32.59 3.72
C ASP A 336 1.51 -32.00 3.08
N LEU A 337 0.54 -32.83 2.70
CA LEU A 337 -0.75 -32.39 2.15
C LEU A 337 -1.55 -31.56 3.17
N GLU A 338 -1.54 -31.95 4.44
CA GLU A 338 -2.22 -31.17 5.48
C GLU A 338 -1.51 -29.82 5.72
N ARG A 339 -0.17 -29.78 5.67
CA ARG A 339 0.59 -28.52 5.66
C ARG A 339 0.20 -27.65 4.47
N PHE A 340 0.18 -28.21 3.26
CA PHE A 340 -0.23 -27.46 2.07
C PHE A 340 -1.66 -26.94 2.18
N ARG A 341 -2.60 -27.70 2.76
CA ARG A 341 -3.96 -27.19 3.03
C ARG A 341 -3.95 -25.96 3.95
N CYS A 342 -3.17 -25.99 5.04
CA CYS A 342 -3.03 -24.81 5.89
C CYS A 342 -2.43 -23.62 5.13
N ILE A 343 -1.39 -23.84 4.31
CA ILE A 343 -0.76 -22.79 3.49
C ILE A 343 -1.76 -22.20 2.49
N PHE A 344 -2.53 -23.05 1.81
CA PHE A 344 -3.56 -22.61 0.87
C PHE A 344 -4.68 -21.84 1.57
N SER A 345 -5.09 -22.24 2.78
CA SER A 345 -6.04 -21.48 3.59
C SER A 345 -5.50 -20.08 3.91
N ASN A 346 -4.24 -19.97 4.33
CA ASN A 346 -3.60 -18.68 4.63
C ASN A 346 -3.46 -17.81 3.37
N ASN A 347 -3.14 -18.41 2.22
CA ASN A 347 -3.06 -17.71 0.96
C ASN A 347 -4.45 -17.24 0.48
N GLU A 348 -5.49 -18.05 0.66
CA GLU A 348 -6.87 -17.66 0.38
C GLU A 348 -7.27 -16.48 1.27
N GLU A 349 -6.94 -16.49 2.56
CA GLU A 349 -7.14 -15.34 3.47
C GLU A 349 -6.36 -14.10 3.02
N THR A 350 -5.12 -14.26 2.56
CA THR A 350 -4.30 -13.14 2.06
C THR A 350 -4.88 -12.54 0.79
N ILE A 351 -5.31 -13.39 -0.16
CA ILE A 351 -5.97 -12.94 -1.39
C ILE A 351 -7.27 -12.19 -1.04
N ASN A 352 -8.10 -12.75 -0.16
CA ASN A 352 -9.32 -12.09 0.33
C ASN A 352 -9.00 -10.71 0.96
N SER A 353 -7.89 -10.59 1.71
CA SER A 353 -7.46 -9.32 2.28
C SER A 353 -7.02 -8.30 1.22
N LEU A 354 -6.30 -8.74 0.19
CA LEU A 354 -5.86 -7.88 -0.92
C LEU A 354 -7.03 -7.41 -1.76
N GLU A 355 -7.95 -8.31 -2.11
CA GLU A 355 -9.18 -7.96 -2.80
C GLU A 355 -10.02 -6.97 -1.98
N SER A 356 -10.10 -7.14 -0.65
CA SER A 356 -10.75 -6.14 0.21
C SER A 356 -10.08 -4.76 0.15
N HIS A 357 -8.76 -4.70 -0.03
CA HIS A 357 -8.03 -3.45 -0.19
C HIS A 357 -8.34 -2.79 -1.54
N MET A 358 -8.39 -3.57 -2.63
CA MET A 358 -8.69 -3.03 -3.97
C MET A 358 -10.07 -2.38 -4.02
N LYS A 359 -11.11 -3.08 -3.55
CA LYS A 359 -12.47 -2.53 -3.45
C LYS A 359 -12.52 -1.23 -2.65
N GLY A 360 -11.75 -1.16 -1.57
CA GLY A 360 -11.62 0.05 -0.75
C GLY A 360 -11.06 1.24 -1.57
N LYS A 361 -10.09 0.98 -2.44
CA LYS A 361 -9.55 1.99 -3.36
C LYS A 361 -10.55 2.38 -4.46
N ASP A 362 -11.31 1.43 -4.98
CA ASP A 362 -12.35 1.70 -5.98
C ASP A 362 -13.46 2.60 -5.42
N LEU A 363 -13.84 2.38 -4.16
CA LEU A 363 -14.77 3.26 -3.44
C LEU A 363 -14.23 4.67 -3.20
N GLU A 364 -12.97 4.79 -2.81
CA GLU A 364 -12.32 6.09 -2.66
C GLU A 364 -12.35 6.85 -3.99
N LEU A 365 -12.07 6.17 -5.11
CA LEU A 365 -12.16 6.74 -6.45
C LEU A 365 -13.60 7.16 -6.79
N GLU A 366 -14.60 6.35 -6.46
CA GLU A 366 -16.00 6.66 -6.72
C GLU A 366 -16.49 7.87 -5.90
N GLN A 367 -16.07 7.97 -4.63
CA GLN A 367 -16.36 9.10 -3.76
C GLN A 367 -15.71 10.40 -4.26
N ILE A 368 -14.45 10.33 -4.68
CA ILE A 368 -13.76 11.49 -5.30
C ILE A 368 -14.48 11.90 -6.59
N THR A 369 -14.91 10.93 -7.40
CA THR A 369 -15.66 11.19 -8.64
C THR A 369 -17.00 11.87 -8.36
N MET A 370 -17.72 11.46 -7.31
CA MET A 370 -18.97 12.12 -6.91
C MET A 370 -18.74 13.51 -6.31
N ALA A 371 -17.71 13.69 -5.48
CA ALA A 371 -17.33 15.00 -4.96
C ALA A 371 -16.97 15.96 -6.11
N TYR A 372 -16.25 15.47 -7.13
CA TYR A 372 -15.95 16.24 -8.33
C TYR A 372 -17.22 16.64 -9.09
N LYS A 373 -18.17 15.73 -9.29
CA LYS A 373 -19.47 16.03 -9.92
C LYS A 373 -20.27 17.08 -9.13
N ASN A 374 -20.29 16.98 -7.80
CA ASN A 374 -20.97 17.96 -6.95
C ASN A 374 -20.32 19.35 -7.00
N LEU A 375 -18.98 19.39 -6.98
CA LEU A 375 -18.23 20.65 -7.17
C LEU A 375 -18.50 21.24 -8.55
N GLN A 376 -18.57 20.42 -9.59
CA GLN A 376 -18.91 20.86 -10.95
C GLN A 376 -20.32 21.44 -11.02
N TRP A 377 -21.30 20.81 -10.36
CA TRP A 377 -22.67 21.34 -10.27
C TRP A 377 -22.73 22.66 -9.50
N LEU A 378 -22.06 22.75 -8.35
CA LEU A 378 -22.01 23.97 -7.55
C LEU A 378 -21.34 25.12 -8.32
N LYS A 379 -20.29 24.81 -9.09
CA LYS A 379 -19.65 25.78 -9.99
C LYS A 379 -20.66 26.32 -11.00
N GLN A 380 -21.43 25.46 -11.68
CA GLN A 380 -22.45 25.87 -12.64
C GLN A 380 -23.54 26.75 -11.97
N GLU A 381 -24.03 26.35 -10.80
CA GLU A 381 -25.04 27.10 -10.05
C GLU A 381 -24.55 28.51 -9.66
N VAL A 382 -23.28 28.65 -9.25
CA VAL A 382 -22.68 29.96 -8.95
C VAL A 382 -22.51 30.80 -10.22
N GLU A 383 -22.07 30.19 -11.32
CA GLU A 383 -21.95 30.86 -12.63
C GLU A 383 -23.31 31.37 -13.13
N GLU A 384 -24.38 30.60 -12.98
CA GLU A 384 -25.75 31.00 -13.36
C GLU A 384 -26.29 32.13 -12.49
N LYS A 385 -26.09 32.07 -11.17
CA LYS A 385 -26.45 33.17 -10.25
C LYS A 385 -25.70 34.45 -10.56
N HIS A 386 -24.41 34.35 -10.85
CA HIS A 386 -23.61 35.49 -11.27
C HIS A 386 -24.11 36.08 -12.59
N ALA A 387 -24.41 35.22 -13.58
CA ALA A 387 -24.99 35.66 -14.85
C ALA A 387 -26.36 36.33 -14.68
N HIS A 388 -27.19 35.87 -13.75
CA HIS A 388 -28.47 36.51 -13.42
C HIS A 388 -28.26 37.89 -12.78
N SER A 389 -27.38 37.99 -11.79
CA SER A 389 -27.06 39.26 -11.13
C SER A 389 -26.48 40.29 -12.12
N LEU A 390 -25.64 39.86 -13.07
CA LEU A 390 -25.16 40.72 -14.15
C LEU A 390 -26.32 41.24 -15.02
N LYS A 391 -27.26 40.38 -15.43
CA LYS A 391 -28.44 40.80 -16.19
C LYS A 391 -29.29 41.81 -15.42
N GLU A 392 -29.51 41.60 -14.12
CA GLU A 392 -30.24 42.57 -13.28
C GLU A 392 -29.51 43.92 -13.24
N LYS A 393 -28.19 43.93 -13.04
CA LYS A 393 -27.39 45.16 -13.10
C LYS A 393 -27.51 45.85 -14.46
N ASP A 394 -27.48 45.10 -15.56
CA ASP A 394 -27.68 45.65 -16.90
C ASP A 394 -29.09 46.22 -17.10
N THR A 395 -30.13 45.59 -16.53
CA THR A 395 -31.50 46.14 -16.56
C THR A 395 -31.61 47.44 -15.77
N VAL A 396 -31.02 47.52 -14.57
CA VAL A 396 -30.99 48.75 -13.77
C VAL A 396 -30.18 49.83 -14.48
N SER A 397 -29.03 49.47 -15.06
CA SER A 397 -28.22 50.38 -15.87
C SER A 397 -29.02 50.93 -17.06
N SER A 398 -29.76 50.08 -17.77
CA SER A 398 -30.63 50.49 -18.87
C SER A 398 -31.78 51.39 -18.40
N GLN A 399 -32.39 51.09 -17.25
CA GLN A 399 -33.43 51.94 -16.64
C GLN A 399 -32.88 53.32 -16.23
N LEU A 400 -31.68 53.36 -15.63
CA LEU A 400 -31.00 54.60 -15.28
C LEU A 400 -30.62 55.40 -16.53
N GLN A 401 -30.11 54.76 -17.58
CA GLN A 401 -29.84 55.41 -18.86
C GLN A 401 -31.11 55.97 -19.50
N ALA A 402 -32.23 55.24 -19.46
CA ALA A 402 -33.52 55.71 -19.97
C ALA A 402 -34.06 56.89 -19.14
N ALA A 403 -33.98 56.82 -17.81
CA ALA A 403 -34.38 57.91 -16.92
C ALA A 403 -33.52 59.17 -17.14
N LEU A 404 -32.21 58.99 -17.30
CA LEU A 404 -31.28 60.08 -17.60
C LEU A 404 -31.57 60.69 -18.99
N HIS A 405 -31.87 59.87 -20.00
CA HIS A 405 -32.26 60.34 -21.32
C HIS A 405 -33.60 61.11 -21.29
N ASN A 406 -34.59 60.60 -20.56
CA ASN A 406 -35.87 61.31 -20.36
C ASN A 406 -35.67 62.64 -19.64
N SER A 407 -34.83 62.67 -18.58
CA SER A 407 -34.49 63.92 -17.89
C SER A 407 -33.76 64.90 -18.79
N ASN A 408 -32.81 64.44 -19.61
CA ASN A 408 -32.16 65.28 -20.62
C ASN A 408 -33.17 65.83 -21.62
N LYS A 409 -34.10 65.01 -22.10
CA LYS A 409 -35.17 65.44 -23.01
C LYS A 409 -36.10 66.47 -22.36
N GLU A 410 -36.48 66.28 -21.10
CA GLU A 410 -37.26 67.25 -20.33
C GLU A 410 -36.50 68.58 -20.15
N VAL A 411 -35.19 68.52 -19.90
CA VAL A 411 -34.33 69.71 -19.82
C VAL A 411 -34.21 70.40 -21.18
N GLU A 412 -34.07 69.66 -22.28
CA GLU A 412 -34.08 70.20 -23.65
C GLU A 412 -35.43 70.86 -23.97
N ASP A 413 -36.55 70.21 -23.67
CA ASP A 413 -37.91 70.75 -23.84
C ASP A 413 -38.11 72.02 -23.00
N LEU A 414 -37.67 72.01 -21.73
CA LEU A 414 -37.68 73.20 -20.86
C LEU A 414 -36.76 74.31 -21.38
N THR A 415 -35.61 73.97 -21.96
CA THR A 415 -34.68 74.93 -22.58
C THR A 415 -35.33 75.57 -23.80
N VAL A 416 -36.05 74.82 -24.63
CA VAL A 416 -36.83 75.35 -25.75
C VAL A 416 -37.96 76.26 -25.25
N VAL A 417 -38.70 75.87 -24.20
CA VAL A 417 -39.73 76.70 -23.57
C VAL A 417 -39.13 77.97 -22.96
N LEU A 418 -37.96 77.89 -22.34
CA LEU A 418 -37.24 79.03 -21.78
C LEU A 418 -36.71 79.94 -22.89
N MET A 419 -36.12 79.43 -23.97
CA MET A 419 -35.68 80.23 -25.12
C MET A 419 -36.87 80.95 -25.80
N ASN A 420 -38.03 80.29 -25.87
CA ASN A 420 -39.28 80.91 -26.32
C ASN A 420 -39.78 82.01 -25.36
N LYS A 421 -39.55 81.88 -24.05
CA LYS A 421 -39.88 82.91 -23.04
C LYS A 421 -38.84 84.03 -22.91
N VAL A 422 -37.57 83.73 -23.13
CA VAL A 422 -36.43 84.68 -23.14
C VAL A 422 -36.53 85.66 -24.31
N SER A 423 -37.26 85.29 -25.37
CA SER A 423 -37.68 86.21 -26.43
C SER A 423 -38.58 87.37 -25.93
N THR A 424 -38.97 87.37 -24.64
CA THR A 424 -39.84 88.41 -24.03
C THR A 424 -39.33 89.01 -22.71
N GLY A 425 -38.09 88.76 -22.26
CA GLY A 425 -37.53 89.39 -21.05
C GLY A 425 -36.10 88.96 -20.76
N SER A 426 -35.12 89.76 -21.21
CA SER A 426 -33.76 89.29 -21.49
C SER A 426 -32.77 89.23 -20.32
N ASP A 427 -32.81 90.11 -19.32
CA ASP A 427 -31.61 90.28 -18.46
C ASP A 427 -31.70 89.67 -17.05
N GLU A 428 -32.88 89.66 -16.41
CA GLU A 428 -32.99 89.14 -15.03
C GLU A 428 -32.89 87.61 -14.95
N VAL A 429 -33.39 86.89 -15.95
CA VAL A 429 -33.35 85.42 -15.98
C VAL A 429 -31.94 84.91 -16.30
N MET A 430 -31.20 85.63 -17.15
CA MET A 430 -29.79 85.33 -17.45
C MET A 430 -28.91 85.50 -16.21
N GLU A 431 -29.10 86.58 -15.43
CA GLU A 431 -28.37 86.76 -14.17
C GLU A 431 -28.74 85.70 -13.12
N GLN A 432 -30.01 85.32 -12.99
CA GLN A 432 -30.40 84.23 -12.06
C GLN A 432 -29.82 82.87 -12.47
N LEU A 433 -29.77 82.55 -13.76
CA LEU A 433 -29.12 81.33 -14.25
C LEU A 433 -27.61 81.36 -14.07
N ARG A 434 -26.97 82.52 -14.29
CA ARG A 434 -25.54 82.72 -14.05
C ARG A 434 -25.19 82.51 -12.56
N LEU A 435 -25.94 83.12 -11.65
CA LEU A 435 -25.77 82.92 -10.21
C LEU A 435 -26.03 81.47 -9.80
N ARG A 436 -27.05 80.82 -10.36
CA ARG A 436 -27.35 79.41 -10.06
C ARG A 436 -26.28 78.45 -10.60
N LEU A 437 -25.70 78.75 -11.76
CA LEU A 437 -24.57 77.99 -12.31
C LEU A 437 -23.32 78.18 -11.44
N GLN A 438 -23.04 79.41 -11.01
CA GLN A 438 -21.91 79.73 -10.13
C GLN A 438 -22.03 79.00 -8.78
N VAL A 439 -23.23 78.91 -8.19
CA VAL A 439 -23.46 78.13 -6.97
C VAL A 439 -23.26 76.63 -7.21
N LYS A 440 -23.74 76.09 -8.35
CA LYS A 440 -23.49 74.68 -8.70
C LYS A 440 -22.02 74.38 -8.94
N GLU A 441 -21.29 75.30 -9.57
CA GLU A 441 -19.85 75.18 -9.79
C GLU A 441 -19.08 75.23 -8.47
N GLN A 442 -19.48 76.09 -7.53
CA GLN A 442 -18.95 76.09 -6.16
C GLN A 442 -19.23 74.78 -5.43
N MET A 443 -20.46 74.25 -5.49
CA MET A 443 -20.79 72.97 -4.84
C MET A 443 -20.03 71.79 -5.46
N LEU A 444 -19.84 71.76 -6.78
CA LEU A 444 -19.02 70.73 -7.43
C LEU A 444 -17.55 70.87 -7.04
N GLN A 445 -17.06 72.09 -6.92
CA GLN A 445 -15.70 72.35 -6.46
C GLN A 445 -15.52 71.87 -5.02
N GLU A 446 -16.49 72.13 -4.14
CA GLU A 446 -16.50 71.65 -2.75
C GLU A 446 -16.50 70.11 -2.68
N VAL A 447 -17.35 69.43 -3.46
CA VAL A 447 -17.37 67.95 -3.51
C VAL A 447 -16.06 67.37 -4.06
N LEU A 448 -15.45 68.04 -5.04
CA LEU A 448 -14.14 67.62 -5.55
C LEU A 448 -13.03 67.84 -4.53
N THR A 449 -13.07 68.93 -3.76
CA THR A 449 -12.12 69.15 -2.66
C THR A 449 -12.34 68.15 -1.54
N ASP A 450 -13.59 67.86 -1.16
CA ASP A 450 -13.91 66.87 -0.13
C ASP A 450 -13.45 65.48 -0.54
N ARG A 451 -13.67 65.11 -1.82
CA ARG A 451 -13.17 63.84 -2.34
C ARG A 451 -11.65 63.79 -2.35
N SER A 452 -10.98 64.90 -2.66
CA SER A 452 -9.51 65.00 -2.63
C SER A 452 -8.95 64.90 -1.21
N ILE A 453 -9.60 65.52 -0.23
CA ILE A 453 -9.25 65.43 1.19
C ILE A 453 -9.45 64.00 1.66
N LEU A 454 -10.62 63.40 1.37
CA LEU A 454 -10.92 62.03 1.75
C LEU A 454 -9.95 61.02 1.12
N THR A 455 -9.53 61.20 -0.13
CA THR A 455 -8.48 60.34 -0.73
C THR A 455 -7.14 60.52 -0.05
N ALA A 456 -6.77 61.76 0.31
CA ALA A 456 -5.52 62.03 1.03
C ALA A 456 -5.53 61.44 2.45
N ASP A 457 -6.66 61.51 3.14
CA ASP A 457 -6.84 60.90 4.47
C ASP A 457 -6.73 59.37 4.38
N HIS A 458 -7.39 58.73 3.41
CA HIS A 458 -7.24 57.29 3.20
C HIS A 458 -5.79 56.91 2.82
N GLU A 459 -5.10 57.70 2.00
CA GLU A 459 -3.68 57.48 1.68
C GLU A 459 -2.80 57.60 2.94
N GLN A 460 -3.10 58.56 3.81
CA GLN A 460 -2.42 58.72 5.10
C GLN A 460 -2.70 57.53 6.03
N GLU A 461 -3.96 57.09 6.17
CA GLU A 461 -4.32 55.94 7.00
C GLU A 461 -3.61 54.66 6.52
N VAL A 462 -3.53 54.44 5.20
CA VAL A 462 -2.78 53.32 4.63
C VAL A 462 -1.29 53.45 4.94
N ALA A 463 -0.72 54.66 4.84
CA ALA A 463 0.69 54.89 5.17
C ALA A 463 0.98 54.65 6.66
N GLU A 464 0.10 55.06 7.56
CA GLU A 464 0.20 54.81 9.00
C GLU A 464 0.06 53.31 9.33
N LEU A 465 -0.86 52.60 8.68
CA LEU A 465 -0.98 51.14 8.81
C LEU A 465 0.27 50.42 8.30
N LEU A 466 0.85 50.84 7.17
CA LEU A 466 2.11 50.28 6.69
C LEU A 466 3.27 50.58 7.64
N GLN A 467 3.31 51.76 8.25
CA GLN A 467 4.32 52.12 9.24
C GLN A 467 4.17 51.28 10.53
N THR A 468 2.94 51.07 11.01
CA THR A 468 2.68 50.24 12.18
C THR A 468 3.04 48.78 11.92
N ILE A 469 2.68 48.22 10.76
CA ILE A 469 3.09 46.87 10.33
C ILE A 469 4.62 46.78 10.32
N ASN A 470 5.31 47.73 9.69
CA ASN A 470 6.78 47.73 9.62
C ASN A 470 7.42 47.85 11.03
N SER A 471 6.82 48.64 11.92
CA SER A 471 7.28 48.73 13.32
C SER A 471 7.09 47.41 14.07
N HIS A 472 5.98 46.70 13.83
CA HIS A 472 5.71 45.40 14.42
C HIS A 472 6.67 44.34 13.87
N ASP A 473 6.93 44.33 12.56
CA ASP A 473 7.92 43.45 11.93
C ASP A 473 9.33 43.69 12.50
N GLN A 474 9.71 44.95 12.71
CA GLN A 474 10.99 45.27 13.35
C GLN A 474 11.02 44.81 14.82
N GLN A 475 9.92 44.92 15.56
CA GLN A 475 9.81 44.40 16.93
C GLN A 475 9.91 42.87 16.97
N MET A 476 9.25 42.16 16.05
CA MET A 476 9.36 40.72 15.90
C MET A 476 10.79 40.31 15.58
N LYS A 477 11.46 41.02 14.66
CA LYS A 477 12.86 40.78 14.33
C LYS A 477 13.78 40.98 15.53
N ASN A 478 13.62 42.08 16.26
CA ASN A 478 14.40 42.35 17.49
C ASN A 478 14.10 41.34 18.62
N ALA A 479 12.88 40.82 18.71
CA ALA A 479 12.52 39.76 19.65
C ALA A 479 13.19 38.43 19.27
N ALA A 480 13.18 38.08 17.99
CA ALA A 480 13.88 36.90 17.48
C ALA A 480 15.40 36.99 17.70
N GLU A 481 16.01 38.15 17.45
CA GLU A 481 17.45 38.38 17.69
C GLU A 481 17.80 38.23 19.19
N ARG A 482 16.98 38.77 20.10
CA ARG A 482 17.16 38.59 21.55
C ARG A 482 17.04 37.12 21.99
N LEU A 483 16.07 36.38 21.42
CA LEU A 483 15.93 34.95 21.68
C LEU A 483 17.13 34.17 21.16
N MET A 484 17.65 34.49 19.97
CA MET A 484 18.85 33.87 19.43
C MET A 484 20.08 34.14 20.31
N HIS A 485 20.24 35.36 20.83
CA HIS A 485 21.32 35.66 21.78
C HIS A 485 21.19 34.88 23.09
N THR A 486 19.98 34.83 23.66
CA THR A 486 19.73 34.06 24.89
C THR A 486 20.00 32.57 24.66
N LEU A 487 19.60 32.02 23.50
CA LEU A 487 19.91 30.64 23.13
C LEU A 487 21.41 30.41 22.98
N ALA A 488 22.14 31.35 22.37
CA ALA A 488 23.59 31.26 22.25
C ALA A 488 24.30 31.27 23.61
N GLU A 489 23.87 32.13 24.54
CA GLU A 489 24.36 32.16 25.93
C GLU A 489 24.07 30.85 26.66
N LYS A 490 22.84 30.34 26.57
CA LYS A 490 22.46 29.05 27.20
C LYS A 490 23.19 27.88 26.58
N ASN A 491 23.49 27.91 25.29
CA ASN A 491 24.29 26.90 24.63
C ASN A 491 25.76 26.96 25.10
N HIS A 492 26.30 28.16 25.31
CA HIS A 492 27.64 28.34 25.88
C HIS A 492 27.71 27.85 27.35
N GLU A 493 26.71 28.18 28.18
CA GLU A 493 26.58 27.65 29.54
C GLU A 493 26.52 26.11 29.54
N LEU A 494 25.70 25.51 28.66
CA LEU A 494 25.60 24.06 28.49
C LEU A 494 26.93 23.43 28.08
N GLN A 495 27.67 24.04 27.13
CA GLN A 495 29.00 23.57 26.76
C GLN A 495 29.99 23.64 27.93
N THR A 496 29.91 24.70 28.74
CA THR A 496 30.75 24.87 29.93
C THR A 496 30.43 23.81 30.98
N LEU A 497 29.15 23.56 31.26
CA LEU A 497 28.71 22.50 32.18
C LEU A 497 29.10 21.11 31.68
N ARG A 498 28.96 20.83 30.37
CA ARG A 498 29.45 19.58 29.77
C ARG A 498 30.95 19.41 29.96
N HIS A 499 31.74 20.48 29.79
CA HIS A 499 33.17 20.42 30.04
C HIS A 499 33.49 20.12 31.50
N GLN A 500 32.82 20.81 32.44
CA GLN A 500 32.97 20.57 33.88
C GLN A 500 32.57 19.13 34.27
N LEU A 501 31.51 18.57 33.67
CA LEU A 501 31.11 17.19 33.91
C LEU A 501 32.21 16.22 33.46
N VAL A 502 32.77 16.42 32.26
CA VAL A 502 33.89 15.61 31.74
C VAL A 502 35.13 15.72 32.63
N GLU A 503 35.45 16.91 33.16
CA GLU A 503 36.54 17.09 34.11
C GLU A 503 36.28 16.36 35.44
N LYS A 504 35.05 16.40 35.94
CA LYS A 504 34.63 15.68 37.15
C LYS A 504 34.65 14.17 36.95
N ASP A 505 34.21 13.67 35.81
CA ASP A 505 34.29 12.26 35.44
C ASP A 505 35.74 11.79 35.34
N ARG A 506 36.62 12.63 34.77
CA ARG A 506 38.07 12.36 34.73
C ARG A 506 38.70 12.36 36.13
N ALA A 507 38.27 13.26 37.00
CA ALA A 507 38.70 13.28 38.40
C ALA A 507 38.21 12.04 39.15
N ALA A 508 36.95 11.62 38.97
CA ALA A 508 36.39 10.39 39.55
C ALA A 508 37.11 9.13 39.03
N ALA A 509 37.45 9.09 37.74
CA ALA A 509 38.27 8.03 37.14
C ALA A 509 39.70 8.00 37.72
N ASN A 510 40.26 9.15 38.09
CA ASN A 510 41.55 9.24 38.77
C ASN A 510 41.45 8.83 40.24
N PHE A 511 40.39 9.23 40.96
CA PHE A 511 40.12 8.80 42.34
C PHE A 511 39.91 7.29 42.45
N THR A 512 39.19 6.69 41.49
CA THR A 512 39.04 5.22 41.43
C THR A 512 40.36 4.51 41.13
N LYS A 513 41.18 5.04 40.21
CA LYS A 513 42.54 4.51 39.98
C LYS A 513 43.46 4.68 41.20
N GLN A 514 43.32 5.77 41.96
CA GLN A 514 44.12 6.03 43.16
C GLN A 514 43.69 5.14 44.34
N ASN A 515 42.40 4.83 44.48
CA ASN A 515 41.91 3.87 45.48
C ASN A 515 42.26 2.42 45.14
N VAL A 516 42.32 2.04 43.85
CA VAL A 516 42.77 0.71 43.42
C VAL A 516 44.29 0.52 43.55
N SER A 517 45.06 1.61 43.67
CA SER A 517 46.52 1.58 43.90
C SER A 517 46.92 1.76 45.37
N SER A 518 45.96 1.92 46.30
CA SER A 518 46.22 1.86 47.73
C SER A 518 46.36 0.39 48.16
N LEU A 519 47.58 -0.01 48.49
CA LEU A 519 48.07 -1.39 48.70
C LEU A 519 47.44 -2.15 49.90
N GLU A 520 46.33 -1.66 50.48
CA GLU A 520 45.80 -2.12 51.77
C GLU A 520 44.59 -3.08 51.63
N MET A 521 43.75 -2.95 50.60
CA MET A 521 42.59 -3.85 50.45
C MET A 521 42.94 -5.26 49.93
N PRO A 522 43.91 -5.46 49.00
CA PRO A 522 44.31 -6.81 48.59
C PRO A 522 45.13 -7.55 49.66
N THR A 523 45.87 -6.82 50.48
CA THR A 523 46.74 -7.35 51.54
C THR A 523 45.96 -7.76 52.79
N GLU A 524 44.89 -7.03 53.13
CA GLU A 524 43.99 -7.41 54.23
C GLU A 524 43.13 -8.64 53.87
N ILE A 525 42.73 -8.80 52.61
CA ILE A 525 42.02 -9.99 52.12
C ILE A 525 42.92 -11.24 52.15
N THR A 526 44.19 -11.12 51.77
CA THR A 526 45.14 -12.24 51.87
C THR A 526 45.44 -12.59 53.33
N ARG A 527 45.54 -11.59 54.22
CA ARG A 527 45.74 -11.81 55.66
C ARG A 527 44.54 -12.49 56.34
N LEU A 528 43.32 -12.14 55.93
CA LEU A 528 42.10 -12.80 56.41
C LEU A 528 41.96 -14.24 55.87
N GLN A 529 42.44 -14.51 54.65
CA GLN A 529 42.51 -15.87 54.10
C GLN A 529 43.54 -16.74 54.83
N GLU A 530 44.71 -16.19 55.20
CA GLU A 530 45.71 -16.89 56.01
C GLU A 530 45.19 -17.18 57.44
N LEU A 531 44.47 -16.24 58.05
CA LEU A 531 43.87 -16.44 59.37
C LEU A 531 42.75 -17.50 59.34
N LEU A 532 42.01 -17.59 58.24
CA LEU A 532 41.00 -18.63 58.03
C LEU A 532 41.65 -20.00 57.85
N GLN A 533 42.71 -20.10 57.03
CA GLN A 533 43.47 -21.34 56.86
C GLN A 533 44.12 -21.82 58.17
N GLU A 534 44.63 -20.91 59.00
CA GLU A 534 45.18 -21.26 60.32
C GLU A 534 44.09 -21.74 61.28
N LYS A 535 42.88 -21.16 61.21
CA LYS A 535 41.72 -21.66 61.95
C LYS A 535 41.25 -23.03 61.46
N ASP A 536 41.26 -23.29 60.16
CA ASP A 536 40.95 -24.61 59.61
C ASP A 536 42.02 -25.65 60.02
N ARG A 537 43.28 -25.24 60.15
CA ARG A 537 44.37 -26.06 60.68
C ARG A 537 44.15 -26.44 62.15
N ILE A 538 43.74 -25.47 62.97
CA ILE A 538 43.43 -25.69 64.39
C ILE A 538 42.16 -26.55 64.55
N ILE A 539 41.17 -26.40 63.66
CA ILE A 539 39.99 -27.26 63.61
C ILE A 539 40.41 -28.70 63.25
N HIS A 540 41.35 -28.88 62.31
CA HIS A 540 41.90 -30.20 61.99
C HIS A 540 42.70 -30.83 63.15
N GLU A 541 43.45 -30.05 63.94
CA GLU A 541 44.11 -30.54 65.17
C GLU A 541 43.11 -30.92 66.28
N LEU A 542 42.04 -30.14 66.47
CA LEU A 542 40.99 -30.45 67.44
C LEU A 542 40.13 -31.66 67.03
N VAL A 543 39.94 -31.87 65.73
CA VAL A 543 39.27 -33.07 65.17
C VAL A 543 40.15 -34.31 65.26
N GLN A 544 41.48 -34.16 65.22
CA GLN A 544 42.44 -35.26 65.38
C GLN A 544 42.65 -35.66 66.86
N ASP A 545 42.60 -34.70 67.79
CA ASP A 545 42.62 -34.95 69.25
C ASP A 545 41.28 -35.51 69.77
N GLY A 546 40.17 -35.24 69.08
CA GLY A 546 38.84 -35.78 69.39
C GLY A 546 38.62 -37.25 68.98
N GLN A 547 39.46 -37.83 68.11
CA GLN A 547 39.27 -39.18 67.56
C GLN A 547 40.08 -40.29 68.27
N SER A 548 40.74 -39.98 69.40
CA SER A 548 41.51 -40.96 70.19
C SER A 548 40.87 -41.40 71.52
N LYS A 549 39.66 -40.93 71.86
CA LYS A 549 38.90 -41.45 73.02
C LYS A 549 37.41 -41.64 72.71
N ASN A 550 37.03 -42.91 72.66
CA ASN A 550 35.70 -43.50 72.73
C ASN A 550 34.92 -43.65 71.41
N GLU A 551 35.00 -44.87 70.88
CA GLU A 551 33.94 -45.57 70.14
C GLU A 551 32.59 -45.44 70.87
N SER A 552 31.53 -45.09 70.14
CA SER A 552 30.22 -45.77 70.18
C SER A 552 29.20 -45.10 69.25
N SER A 553 28.78 -45.85 68.24
CA SER A 553 27.38 -46.04 67.84
C SER A 553 26.61 -44.93 67.08
N LEU A 554 26.28 -45.30 65.84
CA LEU A 554 25.06 -44.99 65.04
C LEU A 554 24.98 -43.69 64.19
N GLN A 555 24.74 -43.95 62.89
CA GLN A 555 24.14 -43.16 61.81
C GLN A 555 22.82 -42.44 62.19
N PRO A 556 22.12 -41.73 61.26
CA PRO A 556 22.51 -40.77 60.20
C PRO A 556 21.59 -39.51 60.21
N GLU A 557 21.60 -38.72 59.11
CA GLU A 557 20.48 -37.90 58.59
C GLU A 557 20.15 -36.57 59.30
N LYS A 558 19.69 -35.46 58.69
CA LYS A 558 19.42 -34.99 57.32
C LYS A 558 18.91 -33.52 57.45
N MET A 559 18.92 -32.79 56.33
CA MET A 559 17.91 -31.79 55.90
C MET A 559 17.78 -30.39 56.56
N GLU A 560 18.00 -29.39 55.70
CA GLU A 560 17.06 -28.34 55.25
C GLU A 560 16.64 -27.13 56.12
N ALA A 561 17.03 -25.96 55.59
CA ALA A 561 16.18 -24.86 55.07
C ALA A 561 15.61 -23.76 55.99
N SER A 562 15.66 -22.54 55.40
CA SER A 562 14.63 -21.46 55.35
C SER A 562 14.93 -20.13 56.06
N GLU A 563 14.69 -19.02 55.32
CA GLU A 563 14.62 -17.57 55.68
C GLU A 563 13.39 -17.23 56.58
N PRO A 564 12.87 -15.97 56.84
CA PRO A 564 13.20 -14.57 56.43
C PRO A 564 12.90 -13.41 57.47
N ASN A 565 12.87 -12.13 56.99
CA ASN A 565 12.03 -10.93 57.34
C ASN A 565 12.45 -9.71 58.25
N ASP A 566 12.12 -8.51 57.69
CA ASP A 566 11.50 -7.21 58.16
C ASP A 566 12.13 -6.06 59.01
N ASP A 567 11.95 -4.82 58.47
CA ASP A 567 11.47 -3.48 58.97
C ASP A 567 12.18 -2.45 59.92
N GLN A 568 12.20 -1.17 59.44
CA GLN A 568 11.87 0.19 60.00
C GLN A 568 12.60 0.91 61.19
N GLN A 569 12.84 2.25 61.02
CA GLN A 569 12.81 3.40 62.01
C GLN A 569 13.23 4.74 61.29
N ASN A 570 12.58 5.93 61.34
CA ASN A 570 12.07 6.90 62.35
C ASN A 570 13.13 7.87 62.97
N VAL A 571 12.82 9.18 63.11
CA VAL A 571 13.12 10.11 64.26
C VAL A 571 12.83 11.60 63.92
N ASN A 572 12.17 12.26 64.89
CA ASN A 572 11.89 13.71 65.08
C ASN A 572 12.86 14.32 66.11
N GLU A 573 13.13 15.64 66.08
CA GLU A 573 13.61 16.42 67.25
C GLU A 573 13.50 17.96 67.02
N LYS A 574 13.70 18.80 68.06
CA LYS A 574 12.73 19.51 68.91
C LYS A 574 13.36 20.89 69.29
N GLU A 575 12.53 21.87 69.68
CA GLU A 575 12.86 23.28 70.04
C GLU A 575 13.56 23.48 71.41
N ALA A 576 14.25 24.63 71.62
CA ALA A 576 14.23 25.48 72.85
C ALA A 576 15.20 26.70 72.83
N LEU A 577 14.77 27.86 73.41
CA LEU A 577 15.48 29.00 74.05
C LEU A 577 14.94 30.38 73.56
N THR A 578 14.61 31.44 74.31
CA THR A 578 14.30 31.77 75.73
C THR A 578 13.80 33.23 75.79
N ALA A 579 13.02 33.59 76.83
CA ALA A 579 12.34 34.88 77.05
C ALA A 579 13.22 36.06 77.54
N ILE A 580 12.81 37.31 77.25
CA ILE A 580 13.04 38.53 78.05
C ILE A 580 11.78 39.43 77.97
N ASP A 581 11.32 39.89 79.13
CA ASP A 581 10.12 40.67 79.43
C ASP A 581 10.04 42.06 78.76
N GLY A 582 8.80 42.51 78.48
CA GLY A 582 8.45 43.90 78.20
C GLY A 582 7.01 44.06 77.70
N ASP A 583 6.11 44.45 78.61
CA ASP A 583 4.72 44.87 78.35
C ASP A 583 4.63 45.92 77.23
N ASP A 584 3.94 45.63 76.11
CA ASP A 584 2.98 46.53 75.46
C ASP A 584 2.29 45.87 74.24
N ALA A 585 0.99 46.13 74.08
CA ALA A 585 0.19 46.07 72.85
C ALA A 585 0.05 44.75 72.05
N MET A 586 -1.06 44.06 72.31
CA MET A 586 -1.68 42.93 71.60
C MET A 586 -2.21 43.27 70.18
N THR A 587 -1.39 43.70 69.22
CA THR A 587 -1.88 43.90 67.82
C THR A 587 -1.05 43.30 66.69
N ASP A 588 0.16 42.76 66.93
CA ASP A 588 1.03 42.33 65.83
C ASP A 588 0.98 40.81 65.52
N SER A 589 0.40 39.98 66.38
CA SER A 589 0.36 38.51 66.19
C SER A 589 -0.58 38.05 65.07
N GLU A 590 -1.72 38.74 64.87
CA GLU A 590 -2.66 38.38 63.80
C GLU A 590 -2.13 38.76 62.41
N GLU A 591 -1.37 39.86 62.29
CA GLU A 591 -0.73 40.25 61.03
C GLU A 591 0.40 39.29 60.63
N ASP A 592 1.19 38.81 61.59
CA ASP A 592 2.29 37.87 61.30
C ASP A 592 1.79 36.47 60.96
N ASP A 593 0.69 35.99 61.56
CA ASP A 593 0.04 34.74 61.18
C ASP A 593 -0.56 34.83 59.76
N ILE A 594 -1.17 35.97 59.40
CA ILE A 594 -1.68 36.21 58.03
C ILE A 594 -0.53 36.26 57.03
N ARG A 595 0.57 36.98 57.35
CA ARG A 595 1.77 37.03 56.50
C ARG A 595 2.42 35.67 56.34
N GLN A 596 2.40 34.83 57.36
CA GLN A 596 2.96 33.48 57.31
C GLN A 596 2.14 32.55 56.41
N VAL A 597 0.80 32.62 56.50
CA VAL A 597 -0.11 31.91 55.58
C VAL A 597 0.04 32.41 54.14
N GLU A 598 0.18 33.72 53.93
CA GLU A 598 0.44 34.29 52.60
C GLU A 598 1.81 33.84 52.05
N LEU A 599 2.84 33.75 52.90
CA LEU A 599 4.16 33.23 52.53
C LEU A 599 4.13 31.76 52.15
N GLU A 600 3.36 30.95 52.87
CA GLU A 600 3.17 29.53 52.57
C GLU A 600 2.39 29.33 51.26
N GLN A 601 1.33 30.11 51.03
CA GLN A 601 0.60 30.13 49.76
C GLN A 601 1.51 30.53 48.59
N LEU A 602 2.32 31.58 48.74
CA LEU A 602 3.26 32.02 47.71
C LEU A 602 4.34 30.96 47.42
N LYS A 603 4.76 30.20 48.43
CA LYS A 603 5.72 29.09 48.30
C LYS A 603 5.10 27.89 47.57
N GLU A 604 3.85 27.55 47.84
CA GLU A 604 3.12 26.51 47.11
C GLU A 604 2.87 26.89 45.65
N GLU A 605 2.47 28.14 45.39
CA GLU A 605 2.32 28.67 44.04
C GLU A 605 3.64 28.64 43.27
N LEU A 606 4.75 29.04 43.89
CA LEU A 606 6.08 28.96 43.28
C LEU A 606 6.48 27.52 42.95
N GLN A 607 6.19 26.56 43.83
CA GLN A 607 6.44 25.14 43.55
C GLN A 607 5.58 24.61 42.40
N LEU A 608 4.32 25.05 42.31
CA LEU A 608 3.43 24.68 41.20
C LEU A 608 3.95 25.24 39.87
N VAL A 609 4.37 26.50 39.85
CA VAL A 609 4.98 27.13 38.67
C VAL A 609 6.26 26.40 38.25
N LEU A 610 7.12 26.03 39.20
CA LEU A 610 8.34 25.28 38.92
C LEU A 610 8.07 23.88 38.35
N ARG A 611 7.00 23.19 38.81
CA ARG A 611 6.58 21.91 38.23
C ARG A 611 6.07 22.09 36.80
N LYS A 612 5.22 23.09 36.57
CA LYS A 612 4.72 23.42 35.21
C LYS A 612 5.84 23.85 34.26
N GLU A 613 6.87 24.54 34.76
CA GLU A 613 8.06 24.88 33.97
C GLU A 613 8.88 23.63 33.60
N LYS A 614 9.03 22.67 34.51
CA LYS A 614 9.70 21.40 34.21
C LYS A 614 8.91 20.58 33.19
N GLU A 615 7.59 20.54 33.31
CA GLU A 615 6.69 19.88 32.36
C GLU A 615 6.77 20.52 30.97
N SER A 616 6.64 21.84 30.87
CA SER A 616 6.76 22.55 29.58
C SER A 616 8.15 22.42 28.97
N ARG A 617 9.21 22.35 29.79
CA ARG A 617 10.57 22.06 29.31
C ARG A 617 10.68 20.64 28.73
N LEU A 618 10.07 19.64 29.36
CA LEU A 618 10.04 18.28 28.83
C LEU A 618 9.23 18.21 27.54
N GLU A 619 8.08 18.87 27.47
CA GLU A 619 7.27 18.99 26.25
C GLU A 619 8.04 19.68 25.13
N LEU A 620 8.75 20.77 25.41
CA LEU A 620 9.61 21.43 24.42
C LEU A 620 10.73 20.51 23.92
N THR A 621 11.38 19.74 24.80
CA THR A 621 12.40 18.77 24.35
C THR A 621 11.80 17.63 23.52
N ALA A 622 10.60 17.18 23.86
CA ALA A 622 9.88 16.17 23.07
C ALA A 622 9.52 16.73 21.69
N LEU A 623 8.96 17.94 21.61
CA LEU A 623 8.64 18.61 20.35
C LEU A 623 9.89 18.89 19.51
N GLN A 624 11.00 19.31 20.11
CA GLN A 624 12.28 19.47 19.41
C GLN A 624 12.78 18.14 18.82
N SER A 625 12.61 17.02 19.53
CA SER A 625 12.97 15.69 19.01
C SER A 625 12.08 15.25 17.84
N VAL A 626 10.78 15.55 17.90
CA VAL A 626 9.81 15.27 16.83
C VAL A 626 10.13 16.12 15.60
N LEU A 627 10.40 17.42 15.77
CA LEU A 627 10.80 18.29 14.68
C LEU A 627 12.12 17.83 14.03
N SER A 628 13.13 17.44 14.83
CA SER A 628 14.38 16.89 14.29
C SER A 628 14.17 15.56 13.54
N ASN A 629 13.25 14.70 14.01
CA ASN A 629 12.86 13.49 13.30
C ASN A 629 12.17 13.82 11.97
N GLN A 630 11.24 14.78 11.96
CA GLN A 630 10.53 15.23 10.75
C GLN A 630 11.49 15.89 9.75
N GLU A 631 12.44 16.69 10.21
CA GLU A 631 13.45 17.32 9.34
C GLU A 631 14.32 16.26 8.64
N ARG A 632 14.75 15.22 9.37
CA ARG A 632 15.47 14.08 8.78
C ARG A 632 14.63 13.29 7.78
N GLU A 633 13.35 13.12 8.06
CA GLU A 633 12.42 12.43 7.16
C GLU A 633 12.20 13.22 5.87
N ILE A 634 11.99 14.53 5.97
CA ILE A 634 11.88 15.43 4.81
C ILE A 634 13.18 15.41 4.00
N GLN A 635 14.35 15.45 4.65
CA GLN A 635 15.64 15.34 3.96
C GLN A 635 15.79 14.00 3.23
N ARG A 636 15.34 12.89 3.84
CA ARG A 636 15.34 11.58 3.20
C ARG A 636 14.42 11.55 1.97
N GLN A 637 13.22 12.12 2.08
CA GLN A 637 12.27 12.24 0.96
C GLN A 637 12.83 13.10 -0.17
N ILE A 638 13.54 14.19 0.13
CA ILE A 638 14.22 15.01 -0.88
C ILE A 638 15.24 14.18 -1.64
N VAL A 639 16.11 13.44 -0.94
CA VAL A 639 17.11 12.58 -1.60
C VAL A 639 16.44 11.51 -2.46
N GLU A 640 15.36 10.90 -1.98
CA GLU A 640 14.60 9.90 -2.75
C GLU A 640 13.99 10.53 -4.02
N ILE A 641 13.36 11.70 -3.91
CA ILE A 641 12.81 12.44 -5.05
C ILE A 641 13.92 12.83 -6.05
N GLU A 642 15.09 13.25 -5.57
CA GLU A 642 16.25 13.57 -6.41
C GLU A 642 16.75 12.33 -7.17
N THR A 643 16.86 11.17 -6.50
CA THR A 643 17.26 9.92 -7.14
C THR A 643 16.25 9.44 -8.17
N LEU A 644 14.94 9.51 -7.86
CA LEU A 644 13.87 9.20 -8.81
C LEU A 644 13.87 10.16 -9.99
N SER A 645 14.06 11.46 -9.76
CA SER A 645 14.16 12.47 -10.81
C SER A 645 15.38 12.27 -11.71
N SER A 646 16.50 11.78 -11.14
CA SER A 646 17.67 11.39 -11.93
C SER A 646 17.40 10.13 -12.75
N ASN A 647 16.70 9.14 -12.18
CA ASN A 647 16.31 7.91 -12.88
C ASN A 647 15.36 8.19 -14.04
N ILE A 648 14.38 9.08 -13.83
CA ILE A 648 13.46 9.54 -14.88
C ILE A 648 14.24 10.21 -16.01
N ARG A 649 15.19 11.11 -15.71
CA ARG A 649 16.03 11.76 -16.74
C ARG A 649 16.86 10.74 -17.55
N VAL A 650 17.47 9.76 -16.89
CA VAL A 650 18.22 8.68 -17.57
C VAL A 650 17.29 7.85 -18.46
N LYS A 651 16.07 7.54 -17.99
CA LYS A 651 15.07 6.84 -18.79
C LYS A 651 14.58 7.68 -19.96
N GLU A 652 14.36 8.98 -19.78
CA GLU A 652 14.01 9.91 -20.85
C GLU A 652 15.09 9.97 -21.92
N ASP A 653 16.36 9.99 -21.53
CA ASP A 653 17.48 10.00 -22.47
C ASP A 653 17.62 8.65 -23.19
N CYS A 654 17.42 7.53 -22.50
CA CYS A 654 17.35 6.20 -23.14
C CYS A 654 16.16 6.10 -24.11
N ILE A 655 15.00 6.65 -23.76
CA ILE A 655 13.83 6.72 -24.64
C ILE A 655 14.14 7.60 -25.86
N LYS A 656 14.81 8.74 -25.70
CA LYS A 656 15.25 9.58 -26.82
C LYS A 656 16.22 8.85 -27.72
N ASP A 657 17.16 8.07 -27.18
CA ASP A 657 18.10 7.26 -27.96
C ASP A 657 17.38 6.16 -28.74
N LEU A 658 16.44 5.45 -28.10
CA LEU A 658 15.60 4.44 -28.76
C LEU A 658 14.69 5.07 -29.83
N GLN A 659 14.09 6.23 -29.55
CA GLN A 659 13.30 6.98 -30.52
C GLN A 659 14.17 7.48 -31.68
N MET A 660 15.41 7.91 -31.44
CA MET A 660 16.35 8.30 -32.49
C MET A 660 16.75 7.09 -33.36
N GLN A 661 16.95 5.92 -32.76
CA GLN A 661 17.17 4.66 -33.48
C GLN A 661 15.94 4.22 -34.30
N LEU A 662 14.74 4.52 -33.82
CA LEU A 662 13.48 4.22 -34.52
C LEU A 662 13.13 5.26 -35.61
N VAL A 663 13.57 6.52 -35.47
CA VAL A 663 13.26 7.64 -36.37
C VAL A 663 14.33 7.84 -37.45
N GLN A 664 15.58 7.39 -37.25
CA GLN A 664 16.57 7.37 -38.32
C GLN A 664 16.50 6.07 -39.12
N PRO A 665 16.19 6.13 -40.42
CA PRO A 665 16.15 4.96 -41.28
C PRO A 665 17.58 4.47 -41.51
N CYS A 666 17.99 3.42 -40.83
CA CYS A 666 18.78 2.42 -41.52
C CYS A 666 17.79 1.62 -42.36
N GLU A 667 17.48 2.10 -43.56
CA GLU A 667 17.12 1.21 -44.66
C GLU A 667 18.17 0.10 -44.60
N PHE A 668 17.80 -1.11 -44.18
CA PHE A 668 18.73 -2.23 -44.24
C PHE A 668 19.07 -2.37 -45.73
N PRO A 669 20.29 -1.99 -46.19
CA PRO A 669 20.62 -2.06 -47.61
C PRO A 669 20.54 -3.51 -48.11
N GLU A 670 20.56 -4.47 -47.19
CA GLU A 670 20.36 -5.89 -47.45
C GLU A 670 18.92 -6.26 -47.78
N VAL A 671 17.92 -5.60 -47.19
CA VAL A 671 16.50 -5.87 -47.49
C VAL A 671 16.15 -5.30 -48.86
N GLU A 672 16.60 -4.08 -49.19
CA GLU A 672 16.44 -3.54 -50.56
C GLU A 672 17.25 -4.32 -51.60
N ARG A 673 18.49 -4.74 -51.27
CA ARG A 673 19.31 -5.61 -52.14
C ARG A 673 18.63 -6.95 -52.40
N LEU A 674 18.10 -7.61 -51.36
CA LEU A 674 17.37 -8.88 -51.49
C LEU A 674 16.07 -8.70 -52.26
N THR A 675 15.36 -7.59 -52.08
CA THR A 675 14.11 -7.30 -52.82
C THR A 675 14.41 -7.04 -54.31
N GLN A 676 15.51 -6.36 -54.62
CA GLN A 676 15.98 -6.15 -56.00
C GLN A 676 16.51 -7.46 -56.63
N GLU A 677 17.24 -8.29 -55.89
CA GLU A 677 17.70 -9.62 -56.35
C GLU A 677 16.52 -10.56 -56.61
N LEU A 678 15.49 -10.56 -55.76
CA LEU A 678 14.27 -11.33 -55.98
C LEU A 678 13.48 -10.84 -57.21
N LEU A 679 13.45 -9.53 -57.48
CA LEU A 679 12.86 -8.97 -58.70
C LEU A 679 13.62 -9.40 -59.96
N VAL A 680 14.95 -9.42 -59.92
CA VAL A 680 15.80 -9.87 -61.03
C VAL A 680 15.65 -11.38 -61.26
N LEU A 681 15.61 -12.19 -60.21
CA LEU A 681 15.35 -13.63 -60.29
C LEU A 681 13.95 -13.91 -60.85
N ARG A 682 12.95 -13.09 -60.52
CA ARG A 682 11.59 -13.19 -61.08
C ARG A 682 11.56 -12.92 -62.58
N GLU A 683 12.32 -11.93 -63.05
CA GLU A 683 12.44 -11.61 -64.48
C GLU A 683 13.22 -12.69 -65.26
N GLN A 684 14.19 -13.35 -64.61
CA GLN A 684 14.94 -14.46 -65.18
C GLN A 684 14.11 -15.75 -65.27
N VAL A 685 13.26 -16.02 -64.27
CA VAL A 685 12.33 -17.16 -64.28
C VAL A 685 11.20 -16.96 -65.29
N ALA A 686 10.69 -15.72 -65.45
CA ALA A 686 9.66 -15.40 -66.44
C ALA A 686 10.13 -15.50 -67.91
N LYS A 687 11.45 -15.44 -68.16
CA LYS A 687 12.06 -15.56 -69.51
C LYS A 687 12.31 -17.02 -69.94
N MET A 688 12.07 -18.00 -69.07
CA MET A 688 12.22 -19.41 -69.37
C MET A 688 10.86 -20.01 -69.76
N GLU A 689 10.56 -20.08 -71.07
CA GLU A 689 9.40 -20.83 -71.57
C GLU A 689 9.62 -22.36 -71.48
N PRO A 690 8.55 -23.17 -71.28
CA PRO A 690 8.67 -24.54 -70.80
C PRO A 690 8.71 -25.59 -71.94
N PRO A 691 9.34 -26.76 -71.75
CA PRO A 691 8.96 -27.96 -72.47
C PRO A 691 8.06 -28.86 -71.61
N THR A 692 6.91 -29.23 -72.16
CA THR A 692 6.02 -30.30 -71.65
C THR A 692 6.32 -31.63 -72.37
N PRO A 693 5.72 -32.80 -72.02
CA PRO A 693 4.89 -33.19 -70.85
C PRO A 693 5.50 -34.43 -70.12
N ARG A 694 5.08 -34.96 -68.97
CA ARG A 694 3.77 -35.32 -68.38
C ARG A 694 4.09 -35.63 -66.90
N ASN A 695 3.23 -35.26 -65.94
CA ASN A 695 3.38 -35.38 -64.47
C ASN A 695 4.31 -34.42 -63.71
N VAL A 696 5.41 -33.91 -64.29
CA VAL A 696 6.26 -32.91 -63.59
C VAL A 696 5.70 -31.48 -63.72
N GLY A 697 5.04 -31.17 -64.85
CA GLY A 697 4.48 -29.83 -65.11
C GLY A 697 3.34 -29.41 -64.17
N LYS A 698 2.58 -30.36 -63.60
CA LYS A 698 1.54 -30.03 -62.61
C LYS A 698 2.15 -29.65 -61.27
N LYS A 699 3.15 -30.39 -60.79
CA LYS A 699 3.87 -30.08 -59.54
C LYS A 699 4.67 -28.78 -59.67
N HIS A 700 5.30 -28.55 -60.83
CA HIS A 700 6.04 -27.31 -61.08
C HIS A 700 5.10 -26.09 -61.18
N HIS A 701 3.97 -26.22 -61.86
CA HIS A 701 2.96 -25.16 -61.91
C HIS A 701 2.31 -24.91 -60.54
N GLN A 702 2.01 -25.96 -59.77
CA GLN A 702 1.52 -25.85 -58.38
C GLN A 702 2.53 -25.16 -57.46
N LEU A 703 3.82 -25.49 -57.58
CA LEU A 703 4.88 -24.85 -56.81
C LEU A 703 5.05 -23.37 -57.19
N ILE A 704 4.96 -23.03 -58.48
CA ILE A 704 4.99 -21.64 -58.94
C ILE A 704 3.77 -20.88 -58.38
N CYS A 705 2.56 -21.43 -58.45
CA CYS A 705 1.38 -20.80 -57.87
C CYS A 705 1.49 -20.65 -56.34
N ALA A 706 2.02 -21.66 -55.63
CA ALA A 706 2.23 -21.58 -54.17
C ALA A 706 3.27 -20.51 -53.79
N LEU A 707 4.34 -20.36 -54.58
CA LEU A 707 5.32 -19.30 -54.40
C LEU A 707 4.75 -17.92 -54.74
N GLU A 708 3.92 -17.81 -55.77
CA GLU A 708 3.21 -16.56 -56.11
C GLU A 708 2.23 -16.16 -55.00
N ASP A 709 1.48 -17.12 -54.44
CA ASP A 709 0.57 -16.89 -53.31
C ASP A 709 1.35 -16.48 -52.06
N GLN A 710 2.48 -17.13 -51.75
CA GLN A 710 3.34 -16.78 -50.60
C GLN A 710 3.93 -15.37 -50.75
N VAL A 711 4.34 -14.97 -51.95
CA VAL A 711 4.83 -13.62 -52.24
C VAL A 711 3.71 -12.57 -52.16
N GLN A 712 2.48 -12.92 -52.57
CA GLN A 712 1.32 -12.04 -52.40
C GLN A 712 0.96 -11.86 -50.92
N GLU A 713 1.01 -12.92 -50.12
CA GLU A 713 0.78 -12.84 -48.68
C GLU A 713 1.87 -12.02 -47.96
N GLN A 714 3.14 -12.16 -48.37
CA GLN A 714 4.23 -11.31 -47.85
C GLN A 714 4.06 -9.83 -48.21
N SER A 715 3.57 -9.52 -49.42
CA SER A 715 3.32 -8.13 -49.82
C SER A 715 2.14 -7.50 -49.09
N ARG A 716 1.06 -8.26 -48.84
CA ARG A 716 -0.08 -7.86 -47.99
C ARG A 716 0.32 -7.64 -46.54
N LEU A 717 1.14 -8.53 -45.97
CA LEU A 717 1.67 -8.39 -44.62
C LEU A 717 2.56 -7.14 -44.49
N SER A 718 3.39 -6.88 -45.49
CA SER A 718 4.24 -5.69 -45.55
C SER A 718 3.42 -4.39 -45.66
N GLU A 719 2.28 -4.42 -46.33
CA GLU A 719 1.35 -3.29 -46.43
C GLU A 719 0.56 -3.04 -45.13
N ALA A 720 0.13 -4.11 -44.45
CA ALA A 720 -0.47 -4.04 -43.13
C ALA A 720 0.51 -3.47 -42.08
N LEU A 721 1.78 -3.89 -42.12
CA LEU A 721 2.82 -3.35 -41.23
C LEU A 721 3.14 -1.86 -41.51
N ARG A 722 3.11 -1.43 -42.78
CA ARG A 722 3.29 -0.02 -43.16
C ARG A 722 2.14 0.86 -42.68
N SER A 723 0.90 0.38 -42.80
CA SER A 723 -0.29 1.10 -42.32
C SER A 723 -0.35 1.15 -40.79
N GLU A 724 0.04 0.08 -40.10
CA GLU A 724 0.22 0.07 -38.65
C GLU A 724 1.24 1.11 -38.18
N ARG A 725 2.42 1.17 -38.83
CA ARG A 725 3.43 2.21 -38.54
C ARG A 725 2.89 3.62 -38.79
N GLN A 726 2.09 3.82 -39.83
CA GLN A 726 1.47 5.11 -40.12
C GLN A 726 0.46 5.54 -39.05
N LEU A 727 -0.32 4.60 -38.50
CA LEU A 727 -1.21 4.86 -37.35
C LEU A 727 -0.42 5.26 -36.10
N TYR A 728 0.68 4.55 -35.79
CA TYR A 728 1.54 4.93 -34.65
C TYR A 728 2.12 6.33 -34.82
N ILE A 729 2.57 6.68 -36.03
CA ILE A 729 3.09 8.03 -36.34
C ILE A 729 1.99 9.09 -36.19
N SER A 730 0.77 8.81 -36.66
CA SER A 730 -0.38 9.69 -36.49
C SER A 730 -0.70 9.88 -34.99
N LEU A 731 -0.80 8.80 -34.22
CA LEU A 731 -1.12 8.81 -32.80
C LEU A 731 -0.11 9.61 -31.96
N VAL A 732 1.18 9.46 -32.25
CA VAL A 732 2.26 10.22 -31.59
C VAL A 732 2.18 11.71 -31.93
N LYS A 733 1.85 12.07 -33.18
CA LYS A 733 1.66 13.47 -33.58
C LYS A 733 0.44 14.12 -32.89
N PHE A 734 -0.62 13.35 -32.61
CA PHE A 734 -1.83 13.85 -31.94
C PHE A 734 -1.69 14.01 -30.42
N HIS A 735 -0.73 13.33 -29.79
CA HIS A 735 -0.45 13.53 -28.36
C HIS A 735 -0.03 14.98 -28.03
N ASN A 736 0.41 15.75 -29.03
CA ASN A 736 0.89 17.14 -28.89
C ASN A 736 -0.15 18.24 -29.21
N GLN A 737 -1.41 17.91 -29.49
CA GLN A 737 -2.47 18.90 -29.82
C GLN A 737 -3.41 19.16 -28.62
N THR A 738 -3.80 20.43 -28.42
CA THR A 738 -4.43 20.96 -27.19
C THR A 738 -5.96 20.96 -27.15
N ASP A 739 -6.66 20.67 -28.25
CA ASP A 739 -8.13 20.76 -28.30
C ASP A 739 -8.80 19.40 -28.01
N SER A 740 -9.58 19.32 -26.93
CA SER A 740 -10.12 18.07 -26.38
C SER A 740 -11.21 17.41 -27.23
N SER A 741 -12.05 18.20 -27.93
CA SER A 741 -13.16 17.66 -28.72
C SER A 741 -12.72 17.04 -30.04
N SER A 742 -11.75 17.66 -30.73
CA SER A 742 -11.18 17.13 -31.97
C SER A 742 -10.32 15.87 -31.73
N LYS A 743 -9.72 15.77 -30.54
CA LYS A 743 -8.94 14.63 -30.10
C LYS A 743 -9.78 13.36 -29.93
N GLU A 744 -11.00 13.48 -29.40
CA GLU A 744 -11.89 12.34 -29.18
C GLU A 744 -12.39 11.74 -30.52
N GLU A 745 -12.83 12.58 -31.45
CA GLU A 745 -13.30 12.14 -32.78
C GLU A 745 -12.19 11.48 -33.62
N MET A 746 -10.96 12.02 -33.57
CA MET A 746 -9.82 11.41 -34.27
C MET A 746 -9.31 10.15 -33.58
N LEU A 747 -9.26 10.08 -32.24
CA LEU A 747 -8.92 8.84 -31.53
C LEU A 747 -9.94 7.73 -31.80
N GLN A 748 -11.22 8.08 -31.92
CA GLN A 748 -12.26 7.15 -32.34
C GLN A 748 -12.01 6.63 -33.77
N ALA A 749 -11.62 7.50 -34.70
CA ALA A 749 -11.31 7.12 -36.08
C ALA A 749 -10.05 6.23 -36.18
N GLU A 750 -9.00 6.56 -35.43
CA GLU A 750 -7.75 5.77 -35.34
C GLU A 750 -7.98 4.40 -34.68
N LEU A 751 -8.85 4.33 -33.65
CA LEU A 751 -9.26 3.06 -33.04
C LEU A 751 -10.00 2.16 -34.03
N LEU A 752 -10.89 2.72 -34.83
CA LEU A 752 -11.60 1.98 -35.89
C LEU A 752 -10.63 1.49 -36.99
N ALA A 753 -9.65 2.31 -37.37
CA ALA A 753 -8.61 1.94 -38.33
C ALA A 753 -7.71 0.81 -37.78
N ALA A 754 -7.31 0.87 -36.51
CA ALA A 754 -6.54 -0.16 -35.84
C ALA A 754 -7.33 -1.49 -35.72
N GLN A 755 -8.63 -1.42 -35.39
CA GLN A 755 -9.51 -2.59 -35.38
C GLN A 755 -9.68 -3.22 -36.77
N ALA A 756 -9.74 -2.41 -37.83
CA ALA A 756 -9.80 -2.90 -39.21
C ALA A 756 -8.50 -3.61 -39.63
N LEU A 757 -7.34 -3.04 -39.29
CA LEU A 757 -6.03 -3.64 -39.58
C LEU A 757 -5.81 -4.93 -38.80
N ARG A 758 -6.20 -4.98 -37.53
CA ARG A 758 -6.14 -6.20 -36.73
C ARG A 758 -6.96 -7.32 -37.37
N ARG A 759 -8.19 -7.04 -37.81
CA ARG A 759 -9.01 -8.02 -38.54
C ARG A 759 -8.36 -8.50 -39.83
N GLN A 760 -7.73 -7.60 -40.59
CA GLN A 760 -7.02 -7.97 -41.82
C GLN A 760 -5.79 -8.86 -41.54
N LEU A 761 -5.03 -8.56 -40.49
CA LEU A 761 -3.89 -9.38 -40.06
C LEU A 761 -4.34 -10.76 -39.57
N GLU A 762 -5.40 -10.83 -38.77
CA GLU A 762 -5.99 -12.09 -38.32
C GLU A 762 -6.49 -12.95 -39.51
N GLU A 763 -7.08 -12.31 -40.52
CA GLU A 763 -7.54 -13.01 -41.73
C GLU A 763 -6.38 -13.50 -42.61
N ASN A 764 -5.31 -12.73 -42.75
CA ASN A 764 -4.10 -13.14 -43.47
C ASN A 764 -3.35 -14.27 -42.74
N LEU A 765 -3.25 -14.20 -41.40
CA LEU A 765 -2.68 -15.27 -40.58
C LEU A 765 -3.48 -16.57 -40.75
N ARG A 766 -4.81 -16.47 -40.72
CA ARG A 766 -5.70 -17.61 -40.95
C ARG A 766 -5.52 -18.22 -42.34
N ARG A 767 -5.46 -17.40 -43.39
CA ARG A 767 -5.19 -17.88 -44.77
C ARG A 767 -3.83 -18.56 -44.88
N SER A 768 -2.80 -18.02 -44.24
CA SER A 768 -1.46 -18.61 -44.21
C SER A 768 -1.46 -19.98 -43.50
N GLN A 769 -2.14 -20.10 -42.36
CA GLN A 769 -2.33 -21.37 -41.66
C GLN A 769 -3.09 -22.40 -42.51
N GLU A 770 -4.16 -21.97 -43.20
CA GLU A 770 -4.92 -22.82 -44.12
C GLU A 770 -4.08 -23.28 -45.32
N GLN A 771 -3.15 -22.46 -45.82
CA GLN A 771 -2.20 -22.84 -46.88
C GLN A 771 -1.13 -23.82 -46.39
N ILE A 772 -0.57 -23.63 -45.19
CA ILE A 772 0.39 -24.57 -44.58
C ILE A 772 -0.23 -25.95 -44.42
N VAL A 773 -1.45 -26.02 -43.88
CA VAL A 773 -2.18 -27.27 -43.71
C VAL A 773 -2.51 -27.94 -45.06
N ARG A 774 -2.73 -27.16 -46.12
CA ARG A 774 -2.91 -27.71 -47.48
C ARG A 774 -1.60 -28.29 -48.03
N LEU A 775 -0.48 -27.60 -47.85
CA LEU A 775 0.84 -28.06 -48.29
C LEU A 775 1.32 -29.29 -47.49
N GLU A 776 1.03 -29.36 -46.19
CA GLU A 776 1.29 -30.53 -45.35
C GLU A 776 0.47 -31.75 -45.81
N ARG A 777 -0.82 -31.55 -46.10
CA ARG A 777 -1.68 -32.62 -46.65
C ARG A 777 -1.26 -33.06 -48.06
N GLU A 778 -0.73 -32.16 -48.88
CA GLU A 778 -0.19 -32.50 -50.20
C GLU A 778 1.19 -33.19 -50.12
N SER A 779 1.95 -32.95 -49.04
CA SER A 779 3.21 -33.64 -48.69
C SER A 779 2.99 -35.05 -48.12
N GLU A 780 1.89 -35.28 -47.40
CA GLU A 780 1.56 -36.57 -46.77
C GLU A 780 0.86 -37.59 -47.69
N MET A 781 0.57 -37.23 -48.95
CA MET A 781 0.04 -38.21 -49.92
C MET A 781 1.15 -39.17 -50.36
N PRO A 782 1.03 -40.49 -50.11
CA PRO A 782 2.10 -41.44 -50.36
C PRO A 782 2.32 -41.59 -51.86
N ALA A 783 3.52 -41.22 -52.32
CA ALA A 783 4.04 -41.69 -53.59
C ALA A 783 4.39 -43.18 -53.42
N ASP A 784 3.47 -44.04 -53.86
CA ASP A 784 3.72 -45.45 -54.12
C ASP A 784 4.82 -45.56 -55.20
N SER A 785 6.09 -45.73 -54.78
CA SER A 785 7.21 -46.35 -55.52
C SER A 785 8.56 -46.22 -54.80
N GLY A 786 9.11 -47.35 -54.38
CA GLY A 786 10.56 -47.63 -54.39
C GLY A 786 11.42 -47.03 -53.27
N GLY A 787 11.86 -47.89 -52.35
CA GLY A 787 12.66 -47.52 -51.18
C GLY A 787 14.09 -47.02 -51.44
N GLY A 788 14.66 -46.45 -50.37
CA GLY A 788 16.06 -46.09 -50.24
C GLY A 788 16.26 -44.60 -49.95
N GLY A 789 16.31 -44.22 -48.67
CA GLY A 789 16.71 -42.85 -48.29
C GLY A 789 16.31 -42.41 -46.89
N MET A 790 16.53 -43.20 -45.85
CA MET A 790 16.23 -42.80 -44.46
C MET A 790 17.43 -42.13 -43.75
N ASP A 791 18.62 -42.12 -44.35
CA ASP A 791 19.85 -41.65 -43.68
C ASP A 791 20.23 -40.17 -43.94
N ARG A 792 19.37 -39.36 -44.57
CA ARG A 792 19.65 -37.92 -44.83
C ARG A 792 18.71 -36.93 -44.14
N LEU A 793 17.69 -37.41 -43.43
CA LEU A 793 16.80 -36.53 -42.65
C LEU A 793 17.29 -36.32 -41.22
N GLY A 794 18.06 -37.26 -40.66
CA GLY A 794 18.67 -37.10 -39.32
C GLY A 794 19.72 -35.97 -39.25
N SER A 795 20.52 -35.77 -40.30
CA SER A 795 21.61 -34.77 -40.25
C SER A 795 21.15 -33.33 -40.46
N LEU A 796 19.98 -33.12 -41.07
CA LEU A 796 19.39 -31.77 -41.21
C LEU A 796 18.69 -31.31 -39.93
N GLN A 797 18.17 -32.24 -39.13
CA GLN A 797 17.54 -31.94 -37.84
C GLN A 797 18.57 -31.57 -36.76
N GLU A 798 19.76 -32.19 -36.78
CA GLU A 798 20.88 -31.81 -35.91
C GLU A 798 21.50 -30.44 -36.27
N HIS A 799 21.51 -30.05 -37.54
CA HIS A 799 22.04 -28.74 -37.95
C HIS A 799 21.10 -27.57 -37.62
N VAL A 800 19.78 -27.79 -37.58
CA VAL A 800 18.82 -26.76 -37.16
C VAL A 800 18.81 -26.58 -35.64
N ALA A 801 19.06 -27.66 -34.87
CA ALA A 801 19.18 -27.59 -33.42
C ALA A 801 20.45 -26.82 -32.97
N SER A 802 21.60 -27.02 -33.65
CA SER A 802 22.84 -26.32 -33.26
C SER A 802 22.85 -24.83 -33.63
N LEU A 803 22.09 -24.42 -34.65
CA LEU A 803 21.90 -23.00 -35.01
C LEU A 803 20.98 -22.26 -34.02
N ALA A 804 20.08 -22.94 -33.34
CA ALA A 804 19.20 -22.35 -32.33
C ALA A 804 19.93 -22.13 -30.98
N GLU A 805 20.84 -23.03 -30.59
CA GLU A 805 21.63 -22.91 -29.35
C GLU A 805 22.72 -21.83 -29.44
N GLY A 806 23.25 -21.56 -30.63
CA GLY A 806 24.28 -20.54 -30.83
C GLY A 806 23.81 -19.08 -30.70
N SER A 807 22.51 -18.79 -30.85
CA SER A 807 21.99 -17.42 -30.81
C SER A 807 21.54 -16.96 -29.42
N CYS A 808 21.50 -17.85 -28.41
CA CYS A 808 21.08 -17.50 -27.05
C CYS A 808 22.27 -17.13 -26.13
N ALA A 809 23.51 -17.40 -26.55
CA ALA A 809 24.72 -17.15 -25.76
C ALA A 809 25.38 -15.77 -26.00
N GLN A 810 24.76 -14.87 -26.77
CA GLN A 810 25.29 -13.52 -27.04
C GLN A 810 24.40 -12.37 -26.53
N ALA A 811 23.42 -12.66 -25.66
CA ALA A 811 22.56 -11.65 -25.03
C ALA A 811 22.47 -11.80 -23.50
N THR A 812 23.62 -12.02 -22.87
CA THR A 812 23.92 -11.72 -21.45
C THR A 812 25.28 -11.08 -21.41
#